data_AF-A0A9W7TTC0-F1
#
_entry.id   AF-A0A9W7TTC0-F1
#
_cell.length_a   1.000
_cell.length_b   1.000
_cell.length_c   1.000
_cell.angle_alpha   90.00
_cell.angle_beta   90.00
_cell.angle_gamma   90.00
#
_symmetry.space_group_name_H-M   'P 1'
#
loop_
_entity.id
_entity.type
_entity.pdbx_description
1 polymer ?
#
loop_
_entity_poly.entity_id
_entity_poly.type
_entity_poly.pdbx_seq_one_letter_code
_entity_poly.pdbx_strand_id
1 'polypeptide(L)'
;MITILLLLPSLLQSLWFRLLITTKVGITMEKEQKSKFRRPWDTFRKVPVIQDEQKPKAPIQFLKWFTCIIVTLLVFALALLSKTSFLLLITFGNKTATFVEHNVTALLGIGFVLVFPNVLLLIKSMWKILFKSTAMPTKNTVLWVLGIEFLVAFGAAVLTIVAMPHFDIVSNVMILNSVSILSAVFQVVAQCFYGDMKRFIIIPVCSIVLIILGYILFAISYVISEASSPQVKISVGLAFVGTIFVSLNWWENYSSLFRAQFLKDITRDIEKSRNVVSIYSSLIRILVTAAVLGAYVPLSGQDWKSSLFLFQTPTVGLLVASQIVSSAMCHWFVVVACKMHFLRRSFVMPMYLLSFAVLIVFLVPVQFMPLQSKPNSTYCENIQQNSNDKWVDMMIKDVVRTVCTRDIVVNMRKEGLVFMGISSLSWWMGLILSTIYVWYLKIQRIERTKDLFVRRMYEGAFLEHSMLLNTRFVIRKRIKEKRQQETIKVFLCATMWHETYDEMMSIIISMFRIDKYRPKANKNAHSDVEFEFHIYFDDAFKDNDNGRHANEYAETLVEVLTEVYTNFIVENPSIFKQTPPLLSQEIINTPYGGRLEYTLPKGNVLMVHFKDKQLIRHKKRWSQIMYLYYILGWRLNRKYFKMFEEGAELTSLKDVQKREAHNTYILALDGDTDFQPSAVMLLIDRLKLYPEVGAACGRIHPTGPGPMVWYQKFEYAVGHWLQKSAEHVLGCVLCSPGCFSLFRGSALIDDNVMKRYTTKATEASHHVQYDQGEDRWLCTLLLQQGWRVEYNAASDAYTNAPQEFKEFYNQRRRWGPSTMANTIDLLGSGGLTSERNSSISKPYILYQIISMAASILGPATICLMIAGSLMFIFKINANVALFLAVVPPAAYLILCLKLKSDTQITIAAVMSVIYAFLMAGTLISIIGDLVVQDTFMTPSGLILIGMVLLYLLTAALHPKEFSLVIYGLLYFLCIPSAYLLLAIYSIVNMNNVSWGTRETGGQAKTAAVGAIKKHILQAACCKCPCLGSYEVMKETPAAETITVTETTQAPLEIESSPGCSQNSYQSWIEHLQMKSNEFPLEESTLSMDEINFWCGLQKKYLEPLKENKAEQEKIANDLRVLRNRVTFVFFFCNALWLVTTFILQAIGDTVSIKIPKVYSNGTHSTTETFSLDPIALMFLLGFTLLLLIQFFAMLYHRIYTLIHFVAYADTETRAFKKKSQVASVLDSDHQHENDETDTALYTQNTSAQEGTGMFV
;
A
#
# COMPACT_ATOMS: atom_id res chain seq x y z
N MET A 1 2.03 15.51 23.23
CA MET A 1 2.19 15.52 21.75
C MET A 1 1.86 14.19 21.09
N ILE A 2 2.38 13.04 21.54
CA ILE A 2 1.92 11.70 21.07
C ILE A 2 0.43 11.51 21.35
N THR A 3 -0.06 12.00 22.50
CA THR A 3 -1.49 12.07 22.82
C THR A 3 -2.28 12.97 21.87
N ILE A 4 -1.71 14.06 21.34
CA ILE A 4 -2.39 14.94 20.38
C ILE A 4 -2.42 14.31 18.97
N LEU A 5 -1.38 13.54 18.61
CA LEU A 5 -1.33 12.73 17.39
C LEU A 5 -2.25 11.49 17.46
N LEU A 6 -2.45 10.91 18.64
CA LEU A 6 -3.40 9.82 18.92
C LEU A 6 -4.84 10.34 19.09
N LEU A 7 -5.01 11.57 19.59
CA LEU A 7 -6.30 12.21 19.76
C LEU A 7 -6.77 12.96 18.51
N LEU A 8 -5.89 13.31 17.56
CA LEU A 8 -6.32 13.96 16.32
C LEU A 8 -7.35 13.09 15.57
N PRO A 9 -7.13 11.78 15.38
CA PRO A 9 -8.14 10.89 14.78
C PRO A 9 -9.44 10.81 15.60
N SER A 10 -9.37 10.83 16.93
CA SER A 10 -10.57 10.72 17.79
C SER A 10 -11.34 12.04 17.96
N LEU A 11 -10.65 13.19 17.94
CA LEU A 11 -11.26 14.53 17.84
C LEU A 11 -11.88 14.74 16.47
N LEU A 12 -11.20 14.29 15.41
CA LEU A 12 -11.74 14.23 14.06
C LEU A 12 -12.99 13.35 14.00
N GLN A 13 -12.98 12.21 14.68
CA GLN A 13 -14.09 11.26 14.77
C GLN A 13 -15.25 11.78 15.64
N SER A 14 -14.99 12.49 16.74
CA SER A 14 -15.99 13.14 17.60
C SER A 14 -16.71 14.29 16.89
N LEU A 15 -15.95 15.14 16.17
CA LEU A 15 -16.53 16.15 15.29
C LEU A 15 -17.29 15.51 14.12
N TRP A 16 -16.78 14.41 13.54
CA TRP A 16 -17.48 13.65 12.50
C TRP A 16 -18.81 13.07 13.02
N PHE A 17 -18.83 12.49 14.23
CA PHE A 17 -20.01 11.88 14.84
C PHE A 17 -21.06 12.95 15.19
N ARG A 18 -20.64 14.10 15.75
CA ARG A 18 -21.53 15.23 16.05
C ARG A 18 -22.08 15.90 14.78
N LEU A 19 -21.29 15.98 13.72
CA LEU A 19 -21.75 16.46 12.39
C LEU A 19 -22.66 15.45 11.69
N LEU A 20 -22.42 14.14 11.82
CA LEU A 20 -23.31 13.10 11.26
C LEU A 20 -24.68 13.08 11.94
N ILE A 21 -24.73 13.38 13.24
CA ILE A 21 -25.98 13.46 14.00
C ILE A 21 -26.74 14.74 13.59
N THR A 22 -26.08 15.89 13.46
CA THR A 22 -26.73 17.15 13.06
C THR A 22 -27.13 17.20 11.58
N THR A 23 -26.35 16.58 10.67
CA THR A 23 -26.76 16.46 9.25
C THR A 23 -27.81 15.38 9.01
N LYS A 24 -27.87 14.29 9.81
CA LYS A 24 -28.99 13.33 9.73
C LYS A 24 -30.32 13.96 10.12
N VAL A 25 -30.35 14.88 11.09
CA VAL A 25 -31.57 15.54 11.59
C VAL A 25 -32.07 16.61 10.61
N GLY A 26 -31.18 17.33 9.93
CA GLY A 26 -31.58 18.29 8.87
C GLY A 26 -32.06 17.64 7.57
N ILE A 27 -31.58 16.44 7.24
CA ILE A 27 -31.90 15.73 5.98
C ILE A 27 -33.13 14.81 6.13
N THR A 28 -33.60 14.52 7.36
CA THR A 28 -34.76 13.65 7.60
C THR A 28 -36.09 14.34 7.28
N MET A 29 -36.22 15.65 7.54
CA MET A 29 -37.49 16.38 7.33
C MET A 29 -37.82 16.60 5.84
N GLU A 30 -36.83 16.71 4.96
CA GLU A 30 -37.07 16.94 3.51
C GLU A 30 -37.22 15.64 2.71
N LYS A 31 -36.79 14.50 3.27
CA LYS A 31 -36.92 13.17 2.64
C LYS A 31 -38.21 12.44 2.98
N GLU A 32 -38.89 12.77 4.08
CA GLU A 32 -40.11 12.05 4.47
C GLU A 32 -41.23 12.20 3.42
N GLN A 33 -41.37 13.35 2.76
CA GLN A 33 -42.39 13.53 1.72
C GLN A 33 -42.10 12.82 0.38
N LYS A 34 -40.84 12.45 0.09
CA LYS A 34 -40.46 11.66 -1.10
C LYS A 34 -40.17 10.18 -0.81
N SER A 35 -40.30 9.74 0.44
CA SER A 35 -39.89 8.40 0.90
C SER A 35 -40.97 7.31 0.86
N LYS A 36 -42.23 7.63 0.49
CA LYS A 36 -43.30 6.62 0.42
C LYS A 36 -43.06 5.49 -0.62
N PHE A 37 -42.00 5.56 -1.43
CA PHE A 37 -41.63 4.54 -2.42
C PHE A 37 -40.22 3.95 -2.31
N ARG A 38 -39.58 3.95 -1.13
CA ARG A 38 -38.33 3.18 -0.94
C ARG A 38 -38.33 2.43 0.39
N ARG A 39 -38.76 1.17 0.37
CA ARG A 39 -38.43 0.20 1.42
C ARG A 39 -36.99 -0.28 1.27
N PRO A 40 -36.22 -0.41 2.35
CA PRO A 40 -34.92 -1.09 2.36
C PRO A 40 -35.15 -2.61 2.46
N TRP A 41 -34.23 -3.40 1.90
CA TRP A 41 -34.23 -4.87 1.80
C TRP A 41 -35.11 -5.46 0.71
N ASP A 42 -34.51 -5.57 -0.48
CA ASP A 42 -34.88 -6.58 -1.45
C ASP A 42 -33.60 -7.31 -1.89
N THR A 43 -33.43 -8.52 -1.38
CA THR A 43 -32.27 -9.40 -1.57
C THR A 43 -32.28 -10.07 -2.96
N PHE A 44 -33.26 -9.78 -3.81
CA PHE A 44 -33.49 -10.45 -5.10
C PHE A 44 -33.38 -9.56 -6.34
N ARG A 45 -32.71 -8.40 -6.27
CA ARG A 45 -32.34 -7.68 -7.49
C ARG A 45 -31.17 -8.38 -8.19
N LYS A 46 -31.47 -9.15 -9.24
CA LYS A 46 -30.52 -9.86 -10.12
C LYS A 46 -29.60 -8.97 -10.98
N VAL A 47 -29.81 -7.65 -11.01
CA VAL A 47 -28.88 -6.72 -11.67
C VAL A 47 -28.64 -5.51 -10.77
N PRO A 48 -27.41 -5.29 -10.26
CA PRO A 48 -27.08 -4.05 -9.57
C PRO A 48 -27.08 -2.90 -10.58
N VAL A 49 -27.74 -1.80 -10.24
CA VAL A 49 -27.74 -0.57 -11.05
C VAL A 49 -26.30 -0.09 -11.21
N ILE A 50 -25.82 -0.04 -12.45
CA ILE A 50 -24.57 0.64 -12.82
C ILE A 50 -24.81 2.13 -12.60
N GLN A 51 -24.57 2.60 -11.37
CA GLN A 51 -24.29 4.01 -11.17
C GLN A 51 -22.86 4.23 -11.65
N ASP A 52 -22.73 4.99 -12.74
CA ASP A 52 -21.47 5.63 -13.09
C ASP A 52 -20.92 6.34 -11.84
N GLU A 53 -19.95 5.71 -11.15
CA GLU A 53 -19.21 6.33 -10.04
C GLU A 53 -18.26 7.44 -10.55
N GLN A 54 -18.57 8.08 -11.68
CA GLN A 54 -17.75 9.12 -12.31
C GLN A 54 -17.95 10.52 -11.70
N LYS A 55 -18.86 10.71 -10.74
CA LYS A 55 -18.87 11.95 -9.94
C LYS A 55 -18.12 11.73 -8.63
N PRO A 56 -17.04 12.48 -8.33
CA PRO A 56 -16.43 12.41 -7.01
C PRO A 56 -17.50 12.77 -5.99
N LYS A 57 -17.88 11.79 -5.16
CA LYS A 57 -18.92 11.94 -4.13
C LYS A 57 -18.59 13.21 -3.32
N ALA A 58 -19.57 14.09 -3.08
CA ALA A 58 -19.44 15.27 -2.22
C ALA A 58 -18.56 15.08 -0.95
N PRO A 59 -18.59 13.94 -0.22
CA PRO A 59 -17.68 13.67 0.90
C PRO A 59 -16.19 13.66 0.53
N ILE A 60 -15.80 13.26 -0.68
CA ILE A 60 -14.39 13.22 -1.14
C ILE A 60 -13.86 14.64 -1.33
N GLN A 61 -14.67 15.52 -1.92
CA GLN A 61 -14.30 16.92 -2.12
C GLN A 61 -14.21 17.67 -0.78
N PHE A 62 -15.09 17.34 0.18
CA PHE A 62 -14.98 17.80 1.55
C PHE A 62 -13.69 17.30 2.22
N LEU A 63 -13.43 15.99 2.18
CA LEU A 63 -12.21 15.39 2.75
C LEU A 63 -10.94 16.01 2.17
N LYS A 64 -10.94 16.34 0.88
CA LYS A 64 -9.85 17.05 0.22
C LYS A 64 -9.63 18.45 0.80
N TRP A 65 -10.68 19.28 0.86
CA TRP A 65 -10.57 20.63 1.43
C TRP A 65 -10.15 20.58 2.89
N PHE A 66 -10.76 19.67 3.65
CA PHE A 66 -10.48 19.46 5.05
C PHE A 66 -9.03 19.04 5.30
N THR A 67 -8.52 18.04 4.57
CA THR A 67 -7.12 17.61 4.67
C THR A 67 -6.15 18.72 4.21
N CYS A 68 -6.48 19.46 3.16
CA CYS A 68 -5.69 20.62 2.72
C CYS A 68 -5.61 21.69 3.82
N ILE A 69 -6.73 22.05 4.45
CA ILE A 69 -6.79 23.05 5.52
C ILE A 69 -5.98 22.58 6.73
N ILE A 70 -6.20 21.34 7.19
CA ILE A 70 -5.48 20.78 8.33
C ILE A 70 -3.98 20.74 8.08
N VAL A 71 -3.53 20.23 6.92
CA VAL A 71 -2.10 20.17 6.61
C VAL A 71 -1.51 21.59 6.54
N THR A 72 -2.24 22.56 5.99
CA THR A 72 -1.78 23.97 5.94
C THR A 72 -1.62 24.55 7.34
N LEU A 73 -2.63 24.37 8.20
CA LEU A 73 -2.60 24.86 9.59
C LEU A 73 -1.49 24.17 10.40
N LEU A 74 -1.31 22.86 10.24
CA LEU A 74 -0.25 22.12 10.93
C LEU A 74 1.14 22.54 10.46
N VAL A 75 1.38 22.65 9.14
CA VAL A 75 2.67 23.12 8.61
C VAL A 75 2.98 24.51 9.14
N PHE A 76 2.01 25.44 9.08
CA PHE A 76 2.20 26.80 9.56
C PHE A 76 2.46 26.87 11.07
N ALA A 77 1.62 26.20 11.88
CA ALA A 77 1.75 26.19 13.34
C ALA A 77 3.05 25.53 13.82
N LEU A 78 3.45 24.41 13.20
CA LEU A 78 4.70 23.72 13.55
C LEU A 78 5.93 24.51 13.13
N ALA A 79 5.89 25.15 11.95
CA ALA A 79 6.97 26.03 11.51
C ALA A 79 7.10 27.27 12.41
N LEU A 80 5.96 27.86 12.80
CA LEU A 80 5.90 28.98 13.74
C LEU A 80 6.51 28.60 15.07
N LEU A 81 6.05 27.49 15.66
CA LEU A 81 6.57 26.96 16.93
C LEU A 81 8.08 26.65 16.85
N SER A 82 8.55 26.08 15.74
CA SER A 82 9.97 25.78 15.54
C SER A 82 10.82 27.05 15.46
N LYS A 83 10.36 28.10 14.77
CA LYS A 83 11.12 29.34 14.59
C LYS A 83 11.09 30.19 15.86
N THR A 84 9.96 30.28 16.55
CA THR A 84 9.85 31.02 17.82
C THR A 84 10.68 30.38 18.93
N SER A 85 10.61 29.05 19.10
CA SER A 85 11.41 28.34 20.11
C SER A 85 12.92 28.48 19.87
N PHE A 86 13.36 28.39 18.62
CA PHE A 86 14.77 28.60 18.26
C PHE A 86 15.25 30.03 18.55
N LEU A 87 14.45 31.04 18.19
CA LEU A 87 14.81 32.44 18.44
C LEU A 87 14.80 32.79 19.93
N LEU A 88 13.87 32.23 20.72
CA LEU A 88 13.89 32.37 22.17
C LEU A 88 15.16 31.76 22.80
N LEU A 89 15.61 30.60 22.30
CA LEU A 89 16.88 30.00 22.74
C LEU A 89 18.08 30.92 22.44
N ILE A 90 18.09 31.58 21.27
CA ILE A 90 19.11 32.59 20.92
C ILE A 90 19.05 33.78 21.88
N THR A 91 17.85 34.31 22.15
CA THR A 91 17.65 35.42 23.09
C THR A 91 18.18 35.10 24.48
N PHE A 92 17.96 33.88 24.98
CA PHE A 92 18.48 33.42 26.28
C PHE A 92 19.98 33.09 26.28
N GLY A 93 20.61 33.00 25.11
CA GLY A 93 22.06 32.90 24.99
C GLY A 93 22.80 34.23 25.24
N ASN A 94 22.07 35.35 25.29
CA ASN A 94 22.65 36.68 25.52
C ASN A 94 23.10 36.84 26.99
N LYS A 95 24.25 37.49 27.21
CA LYS A 95 24.82 37.75 28.54
C LYS A 95 23.92 38.60 29.45
N THR A 96 23.00 39.36 28.88
CA THR A 96 22.08 40.27 29.59
C THR A 96 20.71 39.66 29.91
N ALA A 97 20.47 38.40 29.52
CA ALA A 97 19.22 37.70 29.84
C ALA A 97 19.13 37.41 31.35
N THR A 98 17.94 37.58 31.92
CA THR A 98 17.67 37.33 33.36
C THR A 98 16.86 36.07 33.61
N PHE A 99 16.31 35.46 32.57
CA PHE A 99 15.46 34.29 32.63
C PHE A 99 16.19 32.99 32.95
N VAL A 100 17.44 32.86 32.50
CA VAL A 100 18.28 31.69 32.72
C VAL A 100 19.49 32.10 33.54
N GLU A 101 19.62 31.56 34.74
CA GLU A 101 20.74 31.83 35.67
C GLU A 101 22.12 31.47 35.05
N HIS A 102 22.11 30.60 34.02
CA HIS A 102 23.29 30.15 33.28
C HIS A 102 23.07 30.18 31.75
N ASN A 103 23.52 31.25 31.08
CA ASN A 103 23.47 31.43 29.62
C ASN A 103 24.15 30.27 28.83
N VAL A 104 25.10 29.57 29.45
CA VAL A 104 25.75 28.36 28.91
C VAL A 104 24.73 27.26 28.57
N THR A 105 23.66 27.12 29.35
CA THR A 105 22.63 26.09 29.12
C THR A 105 21.79 26.37 27.86
N ALA A 106 21.52 27.65 27.57
CA ALA A 106 20.85 28.07 26.34
C ALA A 106 21.76 27.87 25.12
N LEU A 107 23.06 28.20 25.23
CA LEU A 107 24.05 27.94 24.17
C LEU A 107 24.19 26.43 23.87
N LEU A 108 24.18 25.58 24.90
CA LEU A 108 24.13 24.12 24.75
C LEU A 108 22.85 23.68 24.04
N GLY A 109 21.70 24.26 24.40
CA GLY A 109 20.42 24.02 23.73
C GLY A 109 20.46 24.34 22.23
N ILE A 110 21.06 25.47 21.84
CA ILE A 110 21.29 25.85 20.43
C ILE A 110 22.17 24.80 19.73
N GLY A 111 23.26 24.36 20.38
CA GLY A 111 24.12 23.29 19.86
C GLY A 111 23.37 21.98 19.61
N PHE A 112 22.52 21.55 20.55
CA PHE A 112 21.66 20.37 20.37
C PHE A 112 20.69 20.51 19.19
N VAL A 113 20.08 21.69 19.01
CA VAL A 113 19.18 21.97 17.88
C VAL A 113 19.90 21.85 16.52
N LEU A 114 21.15 22.29 16.42
CA LEU A 114 21.96 22.15 15.20
C LEU A 114 22.41 20.70 14.94
N VAL A 115 22.70 19.95 15.99
CA VAL A 115 23.20 18.57 15.91
C VAL A 115 22.07 17.57 15.61
N PHE A 116 20.88 17.77 16.17
CA PHE A 116 19.82 16.76 16.17
C PHE A 116 19.38 16.27 14.76
N PRO A 117 19.17 17.14 13.75
CA PRO A 117 18.81 16.66 12.41
C PRO A 117 19.88 15.76 11.77
N ASN A 118 21.16 15.99 12.10
CA ASN A 118 22.28 15.19 11.65
C ASN A 118 22.33 13.83 12.36
N VAL A 119 21.95 13.76 13.65
CA VAL A 119 21.76 12.48 14.37
C VAL A 119 20.64 11.66 13.73
N LEU A 120 19.50 12.28 13.39
CA LEU A 120 18.42 11.57 12.69
C LEU A 120 18.86 11.08 11.30
N LEU A 121 19.64 11.86 10.57
CA LEU A 121 20.20 11.47 9.27
C LEU A 121 21.18 10.30 9.41
N LEU A 122 22.02 10.31 10.46
CA LEU A 122 22.95 9.24 10.78
C LEU A 122 22.20 7.94 11.08
N ILE A 123 21.24 7.96 12.01
CA ILE A 123 20.41 6.78 12.37
C ILE A 123 19.70 6.23 11.14
N LYS A 124 19.05 7.09 10.34
CA LYS A 124 18.34 6.70 9.12
C LYS A 124 19.27 6.10 8.06
N SER A 125 20.50 6.59 7.97
CA SER A 125 21.48 6.10 6.99
C SER A 125 22.13 4.79 7.44
N MET A 126 22.45 4.65 8.73
CA MET A 126 22.89 3.39 9.34
C MET A 126 21.82 2.31 9.21
N TRP A 127 20.55 2.64 9.52
CA TRP A 127 19.41 1.75 9.28
C TRP A 127 19.33 1.33 7.81
N LYS A 128 19.51 2.23 6.86
CA LYS A 128 19.47 1.84 5.44
C LYS A 128 20.63 0.93 5.03
N ILE A 129 21.84 1.12 5.55
CA ILE A 129 22.99 0.27 5.24
C ILE A 129 22.82 -1.12 5.85
N LEU A 130 22.27 -1.20 7.06
CA LEU A 130 21.96 -2.48 7.71
C LEU A 130 20.95 -3.32 6.89
N PHE A 131 20.06 -2.66 6.13
CA PHE A 131 18.95 -3.31 5.43
C PHE A 131 19.15 -3.36 3.90
N LYS A 132 20.10 -2.62 3.33
CA LYS A 132 20.34 -2.52 1.87
C LYS A 132 21.82 -2.41 1.53
N SER A 133 22.26 -3.21 0.55
CA SER A 133 23.59 -3.05 -0.07
C SER A 133 23.74 -1.64 -0.66
N THR A 134 24.84 -0.95 -0.31
CA THR A 134 25.13 0.42 -0.77
C THR A 134 26.55 0.49 -1.32
N ALA A 135 26.73 1.15 -2.47
CA ALA A 135 28.04 1.37 -3.06
C ALA A 135 28.89 2.36 -2.24
N MET A 136 30.22 2.14 -2.23
CA MET A 136 31.17 3.04 -1.58
C MET A 136 31.47 4.29 -2.45
N PRO A 137 31.60 5.49 -1.85
CA PRO A 137 31.96 6.71 -2.58
C PRO A 137 33.44 6.74 -2.97
N THR A 138 33.76 7.49 -4.01
CA THR A 138 35.15 7.79 -4.39
C THR A 138 35.83 8.75 -3.41
N LYS A 139 37.17 8.69 -3.31
CA LYS A 139 37.96 9.56 -2.41
C LYS A 139 37.73 11.05 -2.67
N ASN A 140 37.64 11.44 -3.96
CA ASN A 140 37.41 12.83 -4.36
C ASN A 140 36.03 13.33 -3.92
N THR A 141 34.99 12.50 -4.04
CA THR A 141 33.64 12.82 -3.55
C THR A 141 33.64 12.98 -2.03
N VAL A 142 34.33 12.11 -1.28
CA VAL A 142 34.42 12.22 0.19
C VAL A 142 35.11 13.52 0.59
N LEU A 143 36.26 13.85 0.00
CA LEU A 143 37.01 15.07 0.31
C LEU A 143 36.18 16.33 0.04
N TRP A 144 35.53 16.41 -1.13
CA TRP A 144 34.70 17.55 -1.51
C TRP A 144 33.50 17.74 -0.59
N VAL A 145 32.78 16.65 -0.29
CA VAL A 145 31.62 16.71 0.61
C VAL A 145 32.06 17.10 2.01
N LEU A 146 33.12 16.48 2.56
CA LEU A 146 33.61 16.85 3.90
C LEU A 146 34.03 18.32 3.97
N GLY A 147 34.70 18.85 2.95
CA GLY A 147 35.11 20.24 2.89
C GLY A 147 33.92 21.22 2.89
N ILE A 148 32.90 20.97 2.06
CA ILE A 148 31.70 21.83 2.05
C ILE A 148 30.92 21.71 3.36
N GLU A 149 30.74 20.49 3.86
CA GLU A 149 29.96 20.26 5.08
C GLU A 149 30.65 20.85 6.31
N PHE A 150 31.99 20.88 6.34
CA PHE A 150 32.76 21.62 7.32
C PHE A 150 32.45 23.13 7.28
N LEU A 151 32.52 23.76 6.11
CA LEU A 151 32.24 25.19 5.95
C LEU A 151 30.79 25.52 6.37
N VAL A 152 29.83 24.70 5.95
CA VAL A 152 28.41 24.89 6.30
C VAL A 152 28.20 24.75 7.81
N ALA A 153 28.77 23.72 8.45
CA ALA A 153 28.65 23.51 9.89
C ALA A 153 29.32 24.64 10.70
N PHE A 154 30.50 25.07 10.26
CA PHE A 154 31.23 26.17 10.86
C PHE A 154 30.44 27.48 10.75
N GLY A 155 29.95 27.81 9.55
CA GLY A 155 29.10 28.98 9.32
C GLY A 155 27.81 28.97 10.15
N ALA A 156 27.13 27.82 10.23
CA ALA A 156 25.91 27.67 11.03
C ALA A 156 26.18 27.87 12.52
N ALA A 157 27.24 27.27 13.05
CA ALA A 157 27.62 27.41 14.45
C ALA A 157 28.07 28.84 14.78
N VAL A 158 28.91 29.46 13.95
CA VAL A 158 29.36 30.86 14.14
C VAL A 158 28.18 31.83 14.06
N LEU A 159 27.30 31.68 13.07
CA LEU A 159 26.13 32.55 12.94
C LEU A 159 25.23 32.47 14.20
N THR A 160 24.88 31.26 14.63
CA THR A 160 23.84 31.05 15.65
C THR A 160 24.33 31.07 17.10
N ILE A 161 25.55 30.58 17.37
CA ILE A 161 26.13 30.50 18.72
C ILE A 161 26.95 31.76 19.03
N VAL A 162 27.64 32.34 18.04
CA VAL A 162 28.59 33.45 18.27
C VAL A 162 27.98 34.80 17.92
N ALA A 163 27.34 34.96 16.76
CA ALA A 163 26.90 36.27 16.28
C ALA A 163 25.47 36.65 16.73
N MET A 164 24.48 35.78 16.51
CA MET A 164 23.06 36.06 16.76
C MET A 164 22.71 36.43 18.22
N PRO A 165 23.35 35.89 19.28
CA PRO A 165 23.05 36.31 20.66
C PRO A 165 23.32 37.80 20.94
N HIS A 166 24.07 38.50 20.08
CA HIS A 166 24.38 39.92 20.20
C HIS A 166 23.37 40.84 19.47
N PHE A 167 22.44 40.29 18.71
CA PHE A 167 21.45 41.08 17.94
C PHE A 167 20.08 41.08 18.60
N ASP A 168 19.27 42.10 18.30
CA ASP A 168 17.88 42.15 18.70
C ASP A 168 17.03 41.08 17.98
N ILE A 169 15.87 40.75 18.54
CA ILE A 169 15.01 39.68 18.03
C ILE A 169 14.49 39.95 16.60
N VAL A 170 14.24 41.22 16.23
CA VAL A 170 13.77 41.59 14.89
C VAL A 170 14.88 41.37 13.86
N SER A 171 16.09 41.82 14.18
CA SER A 171 17.28 41.59 13.38
C SER A 171 17.59 40.09 13.22
N ASN A 172 17.48 39.31 14.30
CA ASN A 172 17.68 37.86 14.27
C ASN A 172 16.63 37.10 13.43
N VAL A 173 15.36 37.52 13.45
CA VAL A 173 14.32 36.93 12.58
C VAL A 173 14.64 37.16 11.10
N MET A 174 15.09 38.38 10.77
CA MET A 174 15.20 38.84 9.38
C MET A 174 16.55 38.51 8.74
N ILE A 175 17.64 38.47 9.51
CA ILE A 175 18.97 38.07 9.00
C ILE A 175 18.97 36.64 8.48
N LEU A 176 18.15 35.75 9.05
CA LEU A 176 18.00 34.38 8.54
C LEU A 176 17.53 34.36 7.08
N ASN A 177 16.70 35.32 6.65
CA ASN A 177 16.17 35.40 5.28
C ASN A 177 17.25 35.71 4.23
N SER A 178 18.40 36.24 4.66
CA SER A 178 19.53 36.57 3.78
C SER A 178 20.40 35.37 3.38
N VAL A 179 20.17 34.19 3.99
CA VAL A 179 20.93 32.95 3.77
C VAL A 179 20.78 32.42 2.33
N SER A 180 19.86 32.92 1.52
CA SER A 180 19.67 32.49 0.12
C SER A 180 20.66 33.09 -0.89
N ILE A 181 21.59 33.97 -0.48
CA ILE A 181 22.47 34.73 -1.37
C ILE A 181 23.22 33.88 -2.41
N LEU A 182 23.89 32.80 -1.99
CA LEU A 182 24.69 31.97 -2.88
C LEU A 182 23.81 31.09 -3.77
N SER A 183 22.63 30.69 -3.27
CA SER A 183 21.63 30.01 -4.08
C SER A 183 21.11 30.90 -5.21
N ALA A 184 20.91 32.20 -4.97
CA ALA A 184 20.54 33.16 -6.01
C ALA A 184 21.69 33.36 -7.04
N VAL A 185 22.94 33.44 -6.59
CA VAL A 185 24.12 33.49 -7.47
C VAL A 185 24.20 32.24 -8.35
N PHE A 186 24.05 31.05 -7.77
CA PHE A 186 24.08 29.80 -8.53
C PHE A 186 22.93 29.70 -9.55
N GLN A 187 21.76 30.28 -9.26
CA GLN A 187 20.67 30.36 -10.23
C GLN A 187 21.02 31.23 -11.43
N VAL A 188 21.60 32.41 -11.21
CA VAL A 188 22.07 33.29 -12.31
C VAL A 188 23.09 32.55 -13.15
N VAL A 189 24.12 31.98 -12.52
CA VAL A 189 25.19 31.24 -13.21
C VAL A 189 24.61 30.07 -14.01
N ALA A 190 23.72 29.27 -13.42
CA ALA A 190 23.08 28.13 -14.10
C ALA A 190 22.24 28.56 -15.32
N GLN A 191 21.52 29.68 -15.23
CA GLN A 191 20.70 30.21 -16.32
C GLN A 191 21.52 30.85 -17.44
N CYS A 192 22.65 31.50 -17.12
CA CYS A 192 23.60 32.02 -18.12
C CYS A 192 24.18 30.91 -19.01
N PHE A 193 24.37 29.69 -18.47
CA PHE A 193 24.91 28.58 -19.24
C PHE A 193 23.87 27.81 -20.10
N TYR A 194 22.57 28.04 -19.88
CA TYR A 194 21.47 27.32 -20.54
C TYR A 194 20.66 28.25 -21.46
N GLY A 195 20.89 28.15 -22.78
CA GLY A 195 20.37 29.08 -23.79
C GLY A 195 18.83 29.23 -23.86
N ASP A 196 18.07 28.21 -23.46
CA ASP A 196 16.59 28.19 -23.52
C ASP A 196 15.90 29.03 -22.42
N MET A 197 16.61 29.47 -21.38
CA MET A 197 16.01 30.01 -20.14
C MET A 197 16.32 31.50 -19.89
N LYS A 198 16.59 32.28 -20.95
CA LYS A 198 16.96 33.71 -20.83
C LYS A 198 15.87 34.60 -20.17
N ARG A 199 14.58 34.22 -20.24
CA ARG A 199 13.46 35.02 -19.71
C ARG A 199 13.37 35.10 -18.18
N PHE A 200 14.15 34.31 -17.43
CA PHE A 200 14.06 34.22 -15.96
C PHE A 200 15.30 34.71 -15.19
N ILE A 201 16.30 35.30 -15.85
CA ILE A 201 17.56 35.78 -15.22
C ILE A 201 17.34 37.01 -14.34
N ILE A 202 16.38 37.87 -14.70
CA ILE A 202 16.12 39.12 -13.97
C ILE A 202 15.73 38.85 -12.51
N ILE A 203 14.96 37.79 -12.24
CA ILE A 203 14.41 37.54 -10.91
C ILE A 203 15.51 37.19 -9.87
N PRO A 204 16.43 36.23 -10.14
CA PRO A 204 17.55 35.97 -9.22
C PRO A 204 18.52 37.14 -9.11
N VAL A 205 18.73 37.95 -10.17
CA VAL A 205 19.56 39.16 -10.09
C VAL A 205 18.94 40.18 -9.14
N CYS A 206 17.64 40.46 -9.25
CA CYS A 206 16.93 41.33 -8.31
C CYS A 206 17.02 40.81 -6.86
N SER A 207 16.96 39.49 -6.66
CA SER A 207 17.14 38.88 -5.34
C SER A 207 18.52 39.20 -4.74
N ILE A 208 19.61 39.05 -5.52
CA ILE A 208 20.98 39.36 -5.07
C ILE A 208 21.10 40.83 -4.67
N VAL A 209 20.59 41.74 -5.51
CA VAL A 209 20.63 43.19 -5.24
C VAL A 209 19.92 43.53 -3.93
N LEU A 210 18.73 42.98 -3.70
CA LEU A 210 17.97 43.21 -2.47
C LEU A 210 18.67 42.63 -1.23
N ILE A 211 19.30 41.46 -1.34
CA ILE A 211 20.03 40.87 -0.22
C ILE A 211 21.25 41.71 0.15
N ILE A 212 22.03 42.16 -0.85
CA ILE A 212 23.19 43.04 -0.64
C ILE A 212 22.76 44.39 -0.05
N LEU A 213 21.69 44.98 -0.58
CA LEU A 213 21.10 46.21 -0.05
C LEU A 213 20.70 46.05 1.43
N GLY A 214 20.09 44.93 1.79
CA GLY A 214 19.75 44.60 3.17
C GLY A 214 20.98 44.56 4.09
N TYR A 215 22.09 43.96 3.65
CA TYR A 215 23.34 43.94 4.42
C TYR A 215 23.98 45.31 4.60
N ILE A 216 23.99 46.14 3.54
CA ILE A 216 24.52 47.50 3.61
C ILE A 216 23.73 48.32 4.63
N LEU A 217 22.40 48.25 4.58
CA LEU A 217 21.51 48.95 5.50
C LEU A 217 21.59 48.40 6.94
N PHE A 218 21.76 47.09 7.10
CA PHE A 218 21.98 46.45 8.41
C PHE A 218 23.31 46.90 9.03
N ALA A 219 24.39 46.90 8.25
CA ALA A 219 25.70 47.38 8.70
C ALA A 219 25.63 48.87 9.06
N ILE A 220 24.98 49.71 8.26
CA ILE A 220 24.75 51.13 8.58
C ILE A 220 23.97 51.29 9.89
N SER A 221 22.90 50.51 10.08
CA SER A 221 22.09 50.55 11.31
C SER A 221 22.90 50.20 12.57
N TYR A 222 23.73 49.14 12.53
CA TYR A 222 24.50 48.69 13.69
C TYR A 222 25.84 49.41 13.88
N VAL A 223 26.48 49.90 12.81
CA VAL A 223 27.81 50.55 12.88
C VAL A 223 27.72 52.05 13.06
N ILE A 224 26.72 52.72 12.46
CA ILE A 224 26.58 54.18 12.50
C ILE A 224 25.67 54.65 13.64
N SER A 225 24.62 53.88 13.97
CA SER A 225 23.61 54.34 14.94
C SER A 225 23.83 53.86 16.38
N GLU A 226 24.79 52.96 16.61
CA GLU A 226 25.04 52.34 17.92
C GLU A 226 26.52 52.54 18.30
N ALA A 227 26.80 53.49 19.20
CA ALA A 227 28.15 53.95 19.50
C ALA A 227 28.92 53.07 20.53
N SER A 228 28.49 51.85 20.84
CA SER A 228 29.03 51.10 21.99
C SER A 228 29.27 49.59 21.76
N SER A 229 30.50 49.19 22.13
CA SER A 229 31.11 47.85 22.20
C SER A 229 31.78 47.27 20.90
N PRO A 230 33.07 46.90 20.95
CA PRO A 230 33.78 46.28 19.80
C PRO A 230 33.25 44.88 19.45
N GLN A 231 32.57 44.21 20.39
CA GLN A 231 32.02 42.87 20.22
C GLN A 231 30.85 42.83 19.22
N VAL A 232 29.99 43.85 19.18
CA VAL A 232 28.87 43.92 18.22
C VAL A 232 29.39 44.13 16.78
N LYS A 233 30.42 44.95 16.58
CA LYS A 233 31.05 45.16 15.26
C LYS A 233 31.66 43.88 14.68
N ILE A 234 32.35 43.10 15.52
CA ILE A 234 32.88 41.79 15.15
C ILE A 234 31.74 40.81 14.82
N SER A 235 30.66 40.84 15.60
CA SER A 235 29.48 39.98 15.40
C SER A 235 28.76 40.27 14.08
N VAL A 236 28.67 41.54 13.65
CA VAL A 236 28.12 41.91 12.33
C VAL A 236 28.94 41.31 11.18
N GLY A 237 30.27 41.38 11.26
CA GLY A 237 31.16 40.76 10.28
C GLY A 237 31.06 39.23 10.26
N LEU A 238 31.03 38.60 11.44
CA LEU A 238 30.85 37.15 11.57
C LEU A 238 29.48 36.69 11.08
N ALA A 239 28.43 37.50 11.23
CA ALA A 239 27.11 37.17 10.73
C ALA A 239 27.06 37.13 9.19
N PHE A 240 27.69 38.10 8.51
CA PHE A 240 27.80 38.12 7.05
C PHE A 240 28.60 36.92 6.51
N VAL A 241 29.72 36.57 7.15
CA VAL A 241 30.51 35.40 6.76
C VAL A 241 29.73 34.11 7.04
N GLY A 242 29.05 34.03 8.19
CA GLY A 242 28.25 32.89 8.60
C GLY A 242 27.11 32.59 7.63
N THR A 243 26.34 33.60 7.20
CA THR A 243 25.24 33.44 6.25
C THR A 243 25.71 32.99 4.86
N ILE A 244 26.86 33.47 4.38
CA ILE A 244 27.47 33.01 3.12
C ILE A 244 27.81 31.52 3.21
N PHE A 245 28.47 31.10 4.29
CA PHE A 245 28.82 29.69 4.50
C PHE A 245 27.60 28.79 4.69
N VAL A 246 26.56 29.24 5.38
CA VAL A 246 25.29 28.48 5.48
C VAL A 246 24.62 28.36 4.11
N SER A 247 24.74 29.38 3.24
CA SER A 247 24.17 29.36 1.89
C SER A 247 24.73 28.24 1.00
N LEU A 248 25.97 27.78 1.27
CA LEU A 248 26.58 26.63 0.58
C LEU A 248 25.79 25.33 0.79
N ASN A 249 24.96 25.22 1.83
CA ASN A 249 24.22 23.99 2.18
C ASN A 249 23.42 23.40 1.00
N TRP A 250 22.95 24.22 0.05
CA TRP A 250 22.12 23.80 -1.09
C TRP A 250 22.86 23.79 -2.43
N TRP A 251 24.20 23.84 -2.43
CA TRP A 251 25.02 23.81 -3.65
C TRP A 251 24.69 22.65 -4.60
N GLU A 252 24.36 21.47 -4.05
CA GLU A 252 24.06 20.26 -4.81
C GLU A 252 22.85 20.46 -5.75
N ASN A 253 21.92 21.36 -5.41
CA ASN A 253 20.76 21.67 -6.24
C ASN A 253 21.14 22.20 -7.63
N TYR A 254 22.25 22.92 -7.71
CA TYR A 254 22.73 23.59 -8.91
C TYR A 254 23.92 22.86 -9.57
N SER A 255 24.56 21.93 -8.84
CA SER A 255 25.74 21.17 -9.26
C SER A 255 25.64 20.58 -10.68
N SER A 256 24.51 19.96 -11.01
CA SER A 256 24.25 19.32 -12.30
C SER A 256 24.13 20.28 -13.48
N LEU A 257 23.94 21.58 -13.21
CA LEU A 257 23.74 22.63 -14.21
C LEU A 257 25.06 23.27 -14.65
N PHE A 258 26.13 23.11 -13.87
CA PHE A 258 27.45 23.59 -14.26
C PHE A 258 28.05 22.71 -15.37
N ARG A 259 28.82 23.32 -16.29
CA ARG A 259 29.54 22.59 -17.35
C ARG A 259 30.75 21.79 -16.85
N ALA A 260 31.20 22.04 -15.61
CA ALA A 260 32.35 21.37 -15.01
C ALA A 260 32.11 19.85 -14.84
N GLN A 261 32.92 19.04 -15.53
CA GLN A 261 32.81 17.59 -15.52
C GLN A 261 32.99 16.99 -14.11
N PHE A 262 33.95 17.52 -13.35
CA PHE A 262 34.21 17.15 -11.96
C PHE A 262 32.95 17.19 -11.06
N LEU A 263 32.15 18.27 -11.13
CA LEU A 263 30.95 18.41 -10.31
C LEU A 263 29.84 17.43 -10.74
N LYS A 264 29.74 17.13 -12.03
CA LYS A 264 28.79 16.11 -12.54
C LYS A 264 29.15 14.72 -12.03
N ASP A 265 30.43 14.37 -12.06
CA ASP A 265 30.92 13.06 -11.60
C ASP A 265 30.70 12.89 -10.10
N ILE A 266 31.01 13.92 -9.29
CA ILE A 266 30.73 13.94 -7.85
C ILE A 266 29.23 13.76 -7.59
N THR A 267 28.37 14.52 -8.28
CA THR A 267 26.92 14.45 -8.06
C THR A 267 26.36 13.07 -8.40
N ARG A 268 26.86 12.46 -9.49
CA ARG A 268 26.47 11.10 -9.90
C ARG A 268 26.94 10.05 -8.89
N ASP A 269 28.14 10.22 -8.33
CA ASP A 269 28.68 9.33 -7.31
C ASP A 269 27.92 9.46 -5.98
N ILE A 270 27.57 10.68 -5.56
CA ILE A 270 26.70 10.96 -4.40
C ILE A 270 25.32 10.32 -4.58
N GLU A 271 24.72 10.34 -5.77
CA GLU A 271 23.45 9.66 -6.02
C GLU A 271 23.54 8.14 -5.78
N LYS A 272 24.66 7.50 -6.13
CA LYS A 272 24.90 6.06 -5.93
C LYS A 272 25.24 5.71 -4.48
N SER A 273 26.08 6.51 -3.82
CA SER A 273 26.66 6.22 -2.49
C SER A 273 26.02 7.02 -1.35
N ARG A 274 24.82 7.59 -1.59
CA ARG A 274 24.16 8.58 -0.72
C ARG A 274 24.12 8.22 0.77
N ASN A 275 23.85 6.96 1.12
CA ASN A 275 23.75 6.58 2.54
C ASN A 275 25.09 6.74 3.26
N VAL A 276 26.19 6.32 2.62
CA VAL A 276 27.55 6.42 3.17
C VAL A 276 28.00 7.88 3.24
N VAL A 277 27.78 8.65 2.17
CA VAL A 277 28.08 10.09 2.16
C VAL A 277 27.32 10.85 3.25
N SER A 278 26.07 10.47 3.52
CA SER A 278 25.26 11.06 4.58
C SER A 278 25.82 10.76 5.99
N ILE A 279 26.45 9.60 6.19
CA ILE A 279 27.11 9.27 7.47
C ILE A 279 28.30 10.19 7.71
N TYR A 280 29.20 10.31 6.73
CA TYR A 280 30.36 11.21 6.81
C TYR A 280 29.94 12.67 7.01
N SER A 281 28.96 13.14 6.23
CA SER A 281 28.38 14.48 6.36
C SER A 281 27.77 14.71 7.75
N SER A 282 27.08 13.73 8.33
CA SER A 282 26.51 13.88 9.67
C SER A 282 27.59 13.94 10.75
N LEU A 283 28.63 13.11 10.67
CA LEU A 283 29.73 13.08 11.65
C LEU A 283 30.53 14.39 11.65
N ILE A 284 30.90 14.91 10.47
CA ILE A 284 31.67 16.15 10.39
C ILE A 284 30.89 17.35 10.94
N ARG A 285 29.58 17.42 10.67
CA ARG A 285 28.72 18.48 11.20
C ARG A 285 28.65 18.45 12.72
N ILE A 286 28.47 17.25 13.30
CA ILE A 286 28.43 17.06 14.75
C ILE A 286 29.76 17.50 15.38
N LEU A 287 30.89 17.05 14.82
CA LEU A 287 32.22 17.38 15.31
C LEU A 287 32.51 18.88 15.25
N VAL A 288 32.20 19.54 14.14
CA VAL A 288 32.45 20.98 13.95
C VAL A 288 31.58 21.82 14.88
N THR A 289 30.28 21.52 14.98
CA THR A 289 29.40 22.26 15.91
C THR A 289 29.82 22.07 17.36
N ALA A 290 30.20 20.85 17.75
CA ALA A 290 30.72 20.59 19.09
C ALA A 290 32.05 21.33 19.36
N ALA A 291 32.95 21.40 18.38
CA ALA A 291 34.22 22.12 18.50
C ALA A 291 34.03 23.63 18.65
N VAL A 292 33.14 24.25 17.84
CA VAL A 292 32.84 25.68 17.94
C VAL A 292 32.20 26.02 19.29
N LEU A 293 31.24 25.21 19.74
CA LEU A 293 30.62 25.37 21.06
C LEU A 293 31.65 25.20 22.19
N GLY A 294 32.49 24.16 22.08
CA GLY A 294 33.59 23.84 22.99
C GLY A 294 34.60 24.99 23.15
N ALA A 295 34.92 25.67 22.04
CA ALA A 295 35.84 26.81 22.02
C ALA A 295 35.19 28.12 22.48
N TYR A 296 33.93 28.39 22.08
CA TYR A 296 33.28 29.66 22.37
C TYR A 296 32.94 29.84 23.84
N VAL A 297 32.50 28.79 24.55
CA VAL A 297 32.11 28.89 25.97
C VAL A 297 33.28 29.42 26.84
N PRO A 298 34.50 28.85 26.78
CA PRO A 298 35.68 29.41 27.46
C PRO A 298 36.08 30.80 26.96
N LEU A 299 36.07 31.03 25.63
CA LEU A 299 36.44 32.33 25.03
C LEU A 299 35.48 33.46 25.45
N SER A 300 34.24 33.12 25.78
CA SER A 300 33.23 34.06 26.27
C SER A 300 33.40 34.40 27.76
N GLY A 301 34.35 33.77 28.46
CA GLY A 301 34.61 33.93 29.90
C GLY A 301 33.66 33.16 30.81
N GLN A 302 33.07 32.05 30.32
CA GLN A 302 32.09 31.23 31.04
C GLN A 302 32.65 29.84 31.38
N ASP A 303 32.31 29.33 32.57
CA ASP A 303 32.77 28.02 33.06
C ASP A 303 31.81 26.88 32.71
N TRP A 304 32.36 25.71 32.37
CA TRP A 304 31.61 24.47 32.13
C TRP A 304 30.99 23.87 33.40
N LYS A 305 31.32 24.33 34.60
CA LYS A 305 30.82 23.73 35.86
C LYS A 305 29.29 23.80 36.00
N SER A 306 28.62 24.74 35.33
CA SER A 306 27.16 24.87 35.29
C SER A 306 26.47 24.05 34.19
N SER A 307 27.20 23.24 33.41
CA SER A 307 26.72 22.63 32.14
C SER A 307 25.98 21.30 32.25
N LEU A 308 26.04 20.60 33.39
CA LEU A 308 25.45 19.25 33.54
C LEU A 308 23.91 19.24 33.63
N PHE A 309 23.27 20.40 33.49
CA PHE A 309 21.89 20.65 33.95
C PHE A 309 20.86 20.93 32.84
N LEU A 310 21.11 20.55 31.58
CA LEU A 310 20.13 20.73 30.49
C LEU A 310 18.78 20.04 30.78
N PHE A 311 18.77 19.03 31.67
CA PHE A 311 17.58 18.31 32.15
C PHE A 311 17.02 18.82 33.49
N GLN A 312 17.71 19.72 34.20
CA GLN A 312 17.22 20.33 35.45
C GLN A 312 16.58 21.71 35.25
N THR A 313 16.84 22.39 34.14
CA THR A 313 16.08 23.58 33.72
C THR A 313 14.95 23.15 32.76
N PRO A 314 13.76 22.76 33.27
CA PRO A 314 12.70 22.15 32.47
C PRO A 314 12.29 23.00 31.27
N THR A 315 12.45 24.33 31.35
CA THR A 315 12.04 25.27 30.31
C THR A 315 12.97 25.29 29.10
N VAL A 316 14.30 25.26 29.31
CA VAL A 316 15.26 25.16 28.19
C VAL A 316 15.13 23.79 27.52
N GLY A 317 15.01 22.73 28.32
CA GLY A 317 14.74 21.37 27.82
C GLY A 317 13.44 21.30 27.01
N LEU A 318 12.37 21.96 27.47
CA LEU A 318 11.08 22.01 26.76
C LEU A 318 11.15 22.84 25.49
N LEU A 319 11.91 23.94 25.45
CA LEU A 319 12.14 24.72 24.21
C LEU A 319 12.94 23.92 23.18
N VAL A 320 14.01 23.24 23.61
CA VAL A 320 14.79 22.35 22.73
C VAL A 320 13.93 21.21 22.20
N ALA A 321 13.16 20.55 23.07
CA ALA A 321 12.24 19.49 22.65
C ALA A 321 11.15 20.02 21.71
N SER A 322 10.57 21.19 22.01
CA SER A 322 9.56 21.84 21.17
C SER A 322 10.13 22.16 19.78
N GLN A 323 11.33 22.73 19.70
CA GLN A 323 12.02 23.03 18.44
C GLN A 323 12.27 21.75 17.64
N ILE A 324 12.82 20.72 18.28
CA ILE A 324 13.21 19.47 17.64
C ILE A 324 11.97 18.74 17.08
N VAL A 325 10.93 18.59 17.90
CA VAL A 325 9.74 17.83 17.50
C VAL A 325 8.93 18.61 16.47
N SER A 326 8.77 19.92 16.64
CA SER A 326 8.03 20.76 15.69
C SER A 326 8.72 20.83 14.33
N SER A 327 10.04 20.97 14.28
CA SER A 327 10.80 20.97 13.03
C SER A 327 10.73 19.63 12.29
N ALA A 328 10.83 18.50 13.02
CA ALA A 328 10.75 17.15 12.44
C ALA A 328 9.36 16.87 11.86
N MET A 329 8.32 17.23 12.59
CA MET A 329 6.94 17.08 12.13
C MET A 329 6.62 18.01 10.97
N CYS A 330 7.10 19.26 11.00
CA CYS A 330 6.91 20.19 9.89
C CYS A 330 7.52 19.64 8.59
N HIS A 331 8.75 19.11 8.64
CA HIS A 331 9.36 18.45 7.47
C HIS A 331 8.46 17.34 6.91
N TRP A 332 7.94 16.49 7.79
CA TRP A 332 7.08 15.38 7.39
C TRP A 332 5.78 15.87 6.72
N PHE A 333 5.09 16.85 7.31
CA PHE A 333 3.86 17.41 6.75
C PHE A 333 4.09 18.17 5.44
N VAL A 334 5.24 18.84 5.28
CA VAL A 334 5.64 19.45 4.00
C VAL A 334 5.78 18.39 2.91
N VAL A 335 6.45 17.26 3.21
CA VAL A 335 6.56 16.13 2.27
C VAL A 335 5.18 15.58 1.91
N VAL A 336 4.27 15.49 2.87
CA VAL A 336 2.87 15.06 2.64
C VAL A 336 2.13 16.06 1.73
N ALA A 337 2.22 17.36 2.01
CA ALA A 337 1.61 18.42 1.19
C ALA A 337 2.08 18.35 -0.26
N CYS A 338 3.38 18.11 -0.49
CA CYS A 338 3.92 17.96 -1.83
C CYS A 338 3.38 16.71 -2.55
N LYS A 339 3.31 15.56 -1.86
CA LYS A 339 2.73 14.32 -2.42
C LYS A 339 1.25 14.45 -2.74
N MET A 340 0.51 15.25 -1.98
CA MET A 340 -0.91 15.56 -2.21
C MET A 340 -1.15 16.64 -3.28
N HIS A 341 -0.10 17.13 -3.97
CA HIS A 341 -0.20 18.21 -4.97
C HIS A 341 -0.65 19.58 -4.41
N PHE A 342 -0.55 19.79 -3.09
CA PHE A 342 -0.88 21.06 -2.42
C PHE A 342 0.35 21.94 -2.17
N LEU A 343 1.33 21.90 -3.07
CA LEU A 343 2.59 22.62 -2.96
C LEU A 343 2.40 24.13 -2.67
N ARG A 344 1.54 24.80 -3.44
CA ARG A 344 1.37 26.26 -3.34
C ARG A 344 0.69 26.69 -2.04
N ARG A 345 -0.41 26.00 -1.68
CA ARG A 345 -1.30 26.39 -0.59
C ARG A 345 -0.80 25.90 0.78
N SER A 346 -0.29 24.67 0.85
CA SER A 346 0.04 24.01 2.12
C SER A 346 1.53 23.94 2.40
N PHE A 347 2.39 24.33 1.45
CA PHE A 347 3.83 24.40 1.66
C PHE A 347 4.39 25.81 1.42
N VAL A 348 4.34 26.34 0.19
CA VAL A 348 5.03 27.60 -0.15
C VAL A 348 4.44 28.81 0.58
N MET A 349 3.11 28.96 0.57
CA MET A 349 2.44 30.07 1.26
C MET A 349 2.75 30.12 2.78
N PRO A 350 2.58 29.03 3.56
CA PRO A 350 2.95 29.00 4.97
C PRO A 350 4.41 29.39 5.24
N MET A 351 5.35 28.95 4.38
CA MET A 351 6.76 29.29 4.54
C MET A 351 7.02 30.78 4.31
N TYR A 352 6.45 31.39 3.26
CA TYR A 352 6.64 32.82 2.98
C TYR A 352 6.06 33.76 4.03
N LEU A 353 4.98 33.35 4.70
CA LEU A 353 4.34 34.13 5.75
C LEU A 353 4.99 33.93 7.13
N LEU A 354 5.87 32.94 7.29
CA LEU A 354 6.42 32.54 8.58
C LEU A 354 7.21 33.66 9.26
N SER A 355 8.11 34.33 8.52
CA SER A 355 8.94 35.41 9.06
C SER A 355 8.12 36.58 9.61
N PHE A 356 7.04 36.95 8.91
CA PHE A 356 6.12 37.98 9.38
C PHE A 356 5.29 37.52 10.57
N ALA A 357 4.81 36.28 10.57
CA ALA A 357 4.03 35.74 11.67
C ALA A 357 4.84 35.70 12.98
N VAL A 358 6.12 35.30 12.91
CA VAL A 358 7.03 35.32 14.07
C VAL A 358 7.23 36.75 14.58
N LEU A 359 7.39 37.73 13.67
CA LEU A 359 7.52 39.14 14.05
C LEU A 359 6.27 39.63 14.79
N ILE A 360 5.08 39.30 14.31
CA ILE A 360 3.79 39.63 14.97
C ILE A 360 3.73 38.99 16.37
N VAL A 361 4.13 37.72 16.51
CA VAL A 361 4.14 37.01 17.81
C VAL A 361 5.02 37.71 18.84
N PHE A 362 6.17 38.27 18.42
CA PHE A 362 7.08 38.97 19.34
C PHE A 362 6.72 40.45 19.56
N LEU A 363 6.12 41.14 18.59
CA LEU A 363 5.81 42.58 18.68
C LEU A 363 4.42 42.89 19.27
N VAL A 364 3.40 42.07 19.01
CA VAL A 364 2.03 42.32 19.50
C VAL A 364 1.95 42.36 21.03
N PRO A 365 2.60 41.46 21.79
CA PRO A 365 2.62 41.55 23.26
C PRO A 365 3.20 42.85 23.79
N VAL A 366 4.09 43.51 23.03
CA VAL A 366 4.73 44.78 23.41
C VAL A 366 3.77 45.97 23.22
N GLN A 367 2.88 45.92 22.22
CA GLN A 367 1.92 47.00 21.92
C GLN A 367 0.70 47.04 22.85
N PHE A 368 0.30 45.91 23.43
CA PHE A 368 -0.88 45.82 24.31
C PHE A 368 -0.55 45.93 25.81
N MET A 369 0.69 46.31 26.17
CA MET A 369 1.09 46.53 27.56
C MET A 369 0.68 47.93 28.05
N PRO A 370 0.12 48.07 29.27
CA PRO A 370 -0.25 49.37 29.82
C PRO A 370 1.01 50.20 30.14
N LEU A 371 1.16 51.36 29.49
CA LEU A 371 2.19 52.34 29.84
C LEU A 371 1.73 53.17 31.06
N GLN A 372 2.51 53.20 32.14
CA GLN A 372 2.42 54.29 33.12
C GLN A 372 3.38 55.41 32.71
N SER A 373 2.86 56.62 32.52
CA SER A 373 3.67 57.80 32.21
C SER A 373 4.32 58.35 33.48
N LYS A 374 5.58 58.00 33.74
CA LYS A 374 6.44 58.79 34.64
C LYS A 374 7.12 59.91 33.83
N PRO A 375 7.15 61.16 34.31
CA PRO A 375 7.93 62.20 33.66
C PRO A 375 9.43 61.89 33.86
N ASN A 376 10.19 61.86 32.76
CA ASN A 376 11.63 61.55 32.65
C ASN A 376 12.09 60.07 32.62
N SER A 377 11.23 59.10 32.28
CA SER A 377 11.66 57.71 32.03
C SER A 377 11.65 57.35 30.54
N THR A 378 12.57 56.49 30.12
CA THR A 378 12.65 55.97 28.75
C THR A 378 11.46 55.06 28.42
N TYR A 379 11.08 54.91 27.14
CA TYR A 379 9.95 54.07 26.69
C TYR A 379 9.98 52.65 27.29
N CYS A 380 11.18 52.10 27.47
CA CYS A 380 11.43 50.77 28.00
C CYS A 380 11.34 50.65 29.52
N GLU A 381 11.46 51.75 30.27
CA GLU A 381 11.30 51.79 31.73
C GLU A 381 9.83 51.89 32.16
N ASN A 382 8.93 52.28 31.24
CA ASN A 382 7.50 52.45 31.51
C ASN A 382 6.65 51.18 31.31
N ILE A 383 7.29 50.07 30.93
CA ILE A 383 6.63 48.77 30.72
C ILE A 383 6.58 48.01 32.05
N GLN A 384 5.45 48.08 32.76
CA GLN A 384 5.20 47.27 33.96
C GLN A 384 4.11 46.23 33.66
N GLN A 385 4.35 44.98 34.10
CA GLN A 385 3.58 43.81 33.71
C GLN A 385 2.71 43.32 34.88
N ASN A 386 1.40 43.15 34.62
CA ASN A 386 0.44 42.49 35.52
C ASN A 386 0.04 41.17 34.87
N SER A 387 0.86 40.12 35.02
CA SER A 387 0.50 38.76 34.61
C SER A 387 0.53 37.81 35.82
N ASN A 388 -0.46 36.93 35.95
CA ASN A 388 -0.55 35.99 37.07
C ASN A 388 0.54 34.90 37.04
N ASP A 389 1.21 34.68 35.90
CA ASP A 389 2.24 33.66 35.71
C ASP A 389 3.65 34.25 35.63
N LYS A 390 4.42 34.08 36.72
CA LYS A 390 5.78 34.59 36.91
C LYS A 390 6.77 34.21 35.78
N TRP A 391 6.55 33.07 35.12
CA TRP A 391 7.44 32.54 34.09
C TRP A 391 7.24 33.23 32.72
N VAL A 392 6.01 33.48 32.31
CA VAL A 392 5.69 34.19 31.06
C VAL A 392 6.15 35.65 31.15
N ASP A 393 6.01 36.23 32.35
CA ASP A 393 6.48 37.57 32.70
C ASP A 393 7.99 37.75 32.44
N MET A 394 8.82 36.86 32.99
CA MET A 394 10.28 36.92 32.81
C MET A 394 10.70 36.69 31.35
N MET A 395 10.02 35.80 30.62
CA MET A 395 10.33 35.54 29.21
C MET A 395 10.04 36.76 28.33
N ILE A 396 8.87 37.39 28.51
CA ILE A 396 8.49 38.58 27.75
C ILE A 396 9.40 39.76 28.12
N LYS A 397 9.77 39.91 29.40
CA LYS A 397 10.74 40.91 29.84
C LYS A 397 12.10 40.76 29.15
N ASP A 398 12.62 39.55 29.00
CA ASP A 398 13.90 39.34 28.30
C ASP A 398 13.78 39.62 26.79
N VAL A 399 12.67 39.24 26.14
CA VAL A 399 12.40 39.59 24.73
C VAL A 399 12.33 41.11 24.56
N VAL A 400 11.55 41.80 25.39
CA VAL A 400 11.41 43.26 25.39
C VAL A 400 12.76 43.93 25.68
N ARG A 401 13.54 43.41 26.63
CA ARG A 401 14.86 43.94 26.98
C ARG A 401 15.82 43.89 25.79
N THR A 402 15.83 42.82 24.98
CA THR A 402 16.69 42.77 23.77
C THR A 402 16.31 43.77 22.69
N VAL A 403 15.04 44.17 22.61
CA VAL A 403 14.60 45.24 21.70
C VAL A 403 14.93 46.62 22.29
N CYS A 404 14.83 46.73 23.61
CA CYS A 404 15.11 47.91 24.43
C CYS A 404 16.59 48.19 24.71
N THR A 405 17.50 47.26 24.39
CA THR A 405 18.95 47.52 24.47
C THR A 405 19.46 48.39 23.32
N ARG A 406 18.64 48.62 22.29
CA ARG A 406 19.00 49.44 21.14
C ARG A 406 18.68 50.91 21.36
N ASP A 407 19.70 51.76 21.26
CA ASP A 407 19.58 53.21 21.42
C ASP A 407 18.56 53.83 20.43
N ILE A 408 18.45 53.25 19.24
CA ILE A 408 17.50 53.63 18.19
C ILE A 408 16.04 53.48 18.63
N VAL A 409 15.74 52.41 19.40
CA VAL A 409 14.39 52.10 19.89
C VAL A 409 14.09 52.91 21.14
N VAL A 410 15.06 53.04 22.04
CA VAL A 410 14.94 53.80 23.29
C VAL A 410 14.71 55.30 23.01
N ASN A 411 15.43 55.87 22.04
CA ASN A 411 15.35 57.28 21.67
C ASN A 411 14.39 57.56 20.49
N MET A 412 13.64 56.55 20.02
CA MET A 412 12.69 56.67 18.89
C MET A 412 13.28 57.40 17.66
N ARG A 413 14.54 57.09 17.31
CA ARG A 413 15.22 57.75 16.19
C ARG A 413 14.62 57.26 14.86
N LYS A 414 13.77 58.10 14.25
CA LYS A 414 13.00 57.78 13.03
C LYS A 414 13.88 57.22 11.90
N GLU A 415 15.07 57.78 11.69
CA GLU A 415 16.00 57.36 10.64
C GLU A 415 16.50 55.92 10.83
N GLY A 416 16.87 55.54 12.05
CA GLY A 416 17.38 54.19 12.36
C GLY A 416 16.29 53.11 12.27
N LEU A 417 15.06 53.42 12.68
CA LEU A 417 13.90 52.53 12.55
C LEU A 417 13.53 52.30 11.08
N VAL A 418 13.63 53.34 10.24
CA VAL A 418 13.40 53.22 8.79
C VAL A 418 14.44 52.32 8.13
N PHE A 419 15.74 52.47 8.46
CA PHE A 419 16.78 51.58 7.92
C PHE A 419 16.61 50.12 8.35
N MET A 420 16.17 49.87 9.59
CA MET A 420 15.85 48.53 10.08
C MET A 420 14.63 47.92 9.37
N GLY A 421 13.59 48.72 9.12
CA GLY A 421 12.41 48.27 8.37
C GLY A 421 12.71 47.94 6.91
N ILE A 422 13.46 48.81 6.22
CA ILE A 422 13.83 48.61 4.82
C ILE A 422 14.78 47.41 4.65
N SER A 423 15.76 47.24 5.54
CA SER A 423 16.65 46.06 5.51
C SER A 423 15.87 44.75 5.70
N SER A 424 14.93 44.72 6.66
CA SER A 424 14.04 43.58 6.91
C SER A 424 13.16 43.22 5.70
N LEU A 425 12.54 44.24 5.07
CA LEU A 425 11.73 44.05 3.86
C LEU A 425 12.59 43.57 2.68
N SER A 426 13.80 44.10 2.54
CA SER A 426 14.74 43.72 1.47
C SER A 426 15.15 42.26 1.58
N TRP A 427 15.47 41.76 2.77
CA TRP A 427 15.80 40.35 2.95
C TRP A 427 14.60 39.42 2.76
N TRP A 428 13.40 39.81 3.20
CA TRP A 428 12.19 39.00 2.97
C TRP A 428 11.84 38.90 1.47
N MET A 429 11.86 40.03 0.75
CA MET A 429 11.66 40.03 -0.71
C MET A 429 12.78 39.28 -1.44
N GLY A 430 14.02 39.44 -0.98
CA GLY A 430 15.19 38.70 -1.49
C GLY A 430 14.99 37.18 -1.42
N LEU A 431 14.52 36.68 -0.28
CA LEU A 431 14.20 35.25 -0.10
C LEU A 431 13.10 34.79 -1.07
N ILE A 432 11.97 35.49 -1.14
CA ILE A 432 10.84 35.13 -2.02
C ILE A 432 11.28 35.06 -3.49
N LEU A 433 12.01 36.07 -3.97
CA LEU A 433 12.49 36.10 -5.35
C LEU A 433 13.47 34.96 -5.63
N SER A 434 14.35 34.62 -4.66
CA SER A 434 15.28 33.48 -4.79
C SER A 434 14.58 32.12 -4.86
N THR A 435 13.36 32.00 -4.34
CA THR A 435 12.61 30.72 -4.25
C THR A 435 11.35 30.69 -5.11
N ILE A 436 11.05 31.74 -5.88
CA ILE A 436 9.81 31.85 -6.66
C ILE A 436 9.63 30.70 -7.66
N TYR A 437 10.74 30.11 -8.12
CA TYR A 437 10.71 28.96 -9.02
C TYR A 437 9.91 27.78 -8.43
N VAL A 438 9.90 27.61 -7.09
CA VAL A 438 9.15 26.56 -6.39
C VAL A 438 7.65 26.68 -6.63
N TRP A 439 7.14 27.91 -6.76
CA TRP A 439 5.72 28.17 -7.04
C TRP A 439 5.25 27.60 -8.38
N TYR A 440 6.16 27.58 -9.36
CA TYR A 440 5.90 27.15 -10.73
C TYR A 440 6.26 25.68 -11.00
N LEU A 441 6.78 24.95 -10.02
CA LEU A 441 7.10 23.53 -10.17
C LEU A 441 5.86 22.69 -10.46
N LYS A 442 5.97 21.84 -11.49
CA LYS A 442 4.97 20.82 -11.83
C LYS A 442 5.46 19.47 -11.31
N ILE A 443 4.98 19.09 -10.14
CA ILE A 443 5.29 17.79 -9.51
C ILE A 443 4.48 16.70 -10.21
N GLN A 444 5.02 15.49 -10.37
CA GLN A 444 4.24 14.35 -10.86
C GLN A 444 3.44 13.69 -9.72
N ARG A 445 2.47 12.84 -10.05
CA ARG A 445 1.69 12.10 -9.04
C ARG A 445 2.64 11.23 -8.20
N ILE A 446 2.69 11.49 -6.89
CA ILE A 446 3.39 10.66 -5.88
C ILE A 446 4.89 10.52 -6.20
N GLU A 447 5.51 11.67 -6.47
CA GLU A 447 6.94 11.74 -6.69
C GLU A 447 7.71 11.31 -5.43
N ARG A 448 8.82 10.58 -5.59
CA ARG A 448 9.57 10.08 -4.43
C ARG A 448 10.26 11.29 -3.77
N THR A 449 10.36 11.29 -2.44
CA THR A 449 10.99 12.39 -1.69
C THR A 449 12.42 12.70 -2.16
N LYS A 450 13.16 11.70 -2.66
CA LYS A 450 14.51 11.84 -3.23
C LYS A 450 14.57 12.60 -4.57
N ASP A 451 13.44 12.61 -5.27
CA ASP A 451 13.29 13.27 -6.57
C ASP A 451 12.78 14.70 -6.36
N LEU A 452 12.08 14.96 -5.25
CA LEU A 452 11.58 16.29 -4.87
C LEU A 452 12.62 17.15 -4.13
N PHE A 453 13.32 16.57 -3.16
CA PHE A 453 14.33 17.27 -2.35
C PHE A 453 15.74 16.74 -2.66
N VAL A 454 16.72 17.64 -2.69
CA VAL A 454 18.13 17.31 -2.94
C VAL A 454 18.72 16.53 -1.76
N ARG A 455 18.61 17.11 -0.56
CA ARG A 455 19.02 16.50 0.71
C ARG A 455 17.81 15.80 1.35
N ARG A 456 18.07 14.66 2.00
CA ARG A 456 17.03 13.78 2.56
C ARG A 456 16.42 14.23 3.87
N MET A 457 17.10 15.12 4.57
CA MET A 457 16.72 15.69 5.86
C MET A 457 16.84 17.21 5.78
N TYR A 458 16.42 17.88 6.83
CA TYR A 458 16.34 19.33 6.93
C TYR A 458 17.34 19.87 7.96
N GLU A 459 17.53 21.19 7.96
CA GLU A 459 18.19 21.89 9.04
C GLU A 459 17.20 22.49 10.03
N GLY A 460 17.32 22.13 11.30
CA GLY A 460 16.38 22.52 12.35
C GLY A 460 16.37 24.02 12.59
N ALA A 461 17.55 24.63 12.74
CA ALA A 461 17.70 26.08 12.92
C ALA A 461 17.22 26.89 11.69
N PHE A 462 17.34 26.32 10.49
CA PHE A 462 17.04 26.99 9.22
C PHE A 462 15.86 26.33 8.49
N LEU A 463 14.79 25.99 9.21
CA LEU A 463 13.69 25.16 8.69
C LEU A 463 13.09 25.68 7.37
N GLU A 464 12.74 26.98 7.32
CA GLU A 464 12.14 27.65 6.15
C GLU A 464 13.03 27.53 4.90
N HIS A 465 14.29 27.96 5.04
CA HIS A 465 15.32 27.88 4.00
C HIS A 465 15.58 26.44 3.58
N SER A 466 15.67 25.54 4.56
CA SER A 466 15.92 24.13 4.35
C SER A 466 14.78 23.41 3.64
N MET A 467 13.56 23.93 3.63
CA MET A 467 12.49 23.36 2.81
C MET A 467 12.45 24.00 1.43
N LEU A 468 12.51 25.33 1.34
CA LEU A 468 12.37 26.06 0.08
C LEU A 468 13.57 25.82 -0.84
N LEU A 469 14.80 26.06 -0.37
CA LEU A 469 16.03 25.97 -1.18
C LEU A 469 16.48 24.53 -1.44
N ASN A 470 16.02 23.57 -0.62
CA ASN A 470 16.28 22.14 -0.81
C ASN A 470 15.37 21.49 -1.86
N THR A 471 14.30 22.19 -2.28
CA THR A 471 13.44 21.71 -3.38
C THR A 471 14.22 21.79 -4.69
N ARG A 472 14.21 20.72 -5.49
CA ARG A 472 15.02 20.68 -6.73
C ARG A 472 14.66 21.81 -7.70
N PHE A 473 15.67 22.57 -8.14
CA PHE A 473 15.52 23.73 -9.03
C PHE A 473 15.04 23.33 -10.42
N VAL A 474 15.56 22.22 -10.95
CA VAL A 474 15.07 21.58 -12.17
C VAL A 474 14.58 20.18 -11.80
N ILE A 475 13.26 19.98 -11.76
CA ILE A 475 12.72 18.62 -11.91
C ILE A 475 13.22 18.17 -13.27
N ARG A 476 14.09 17.15 -13.30
CA ARG A 476 14.85 16.68 -14.47
C ARG A 476 14.06 16.92 -15.76
N LYS A 477 14.70 17.52 -16.76
CA LYS A 477 14.20 17.73 -18.14
C LYS A 477 13.80 16.41 -18.89
N ARG A 478 13.58 15.30 -18.17
CA ARG A 478 13.18 13.95 -18.61
C ARG A 478 12.14 13.47 -17.59
N ILE A 479 10.83 13.53 -17.83
CA ILE A 479 10.03 12.58 -18.63
C ILE A 479 9.10 13.40 -19.54
N LYS A 480 9.70 14.20 -20.43
CA LYS A 480 8.99 14.84 -21.55
C LYS A 480 9.68 14.50 -22.89
N GLU A 481 10.50 13.47 -22.92
CA GLU A 481 10.40 12.56 -24.05
C GLU A 481 8.97 12.07 -24.00
N LYS A 482 8.19 12.37 -25.05
CA LYS A 482 6.90 11.72 -25.27
C LYS A 482 7.17 10.21 -25.08
N ARG A 483 6.86 9.64 -23.91
CA ARG A 483 6.40 8.26 -23.90
C ARG A 483 5.23 8.34 -24.87
N GLN A 484 5.41 7.83 -26.08
CA GLN A 484 4.25 7.43 -26.87
C GLN A 484 3.37 6.69 -25.87
N GLN A 485 2.10 7.11 -25.74
CA GLN A 485 1.16 6.39 -24.89
C GLN A 485 1.01 5.01 -25.53
N GLU A 486 1.90 4.10 -25.16
CA GLU A 486 1.91 2.73 -25.61
C GLU A 486 0.68 2.08 -25.00
N THR A 487 -0.15 1.52 -25.86
CA THR A 487 -1.37 0.82 -25.46
C THR A 487 -0.99 -0.37 -24.59
N ILE A 488 -1.69 -0.49 -23.47
CA ILE A 488 -1.48 -1.60 -22.55
C ILE A 488 -2.48 -2.69 -22.82
N LYS A 489 -1.99 -3.92 -22.90
CA LYS A 489 -2.83 -5.10 -23.13
C LYS A 489 -3.04 -5.83 -21.83
N VAL A 490 -4.29 -6.09 -21.49
CA VAL A 490 -4.69 -6.81 -20.28
C VAL A 490 -5.49 -8.03 -20.69
N PHE A 491 -4.93 -9.20 -20.41
CA PHE A 491 -5.57 -10.48 -20.64
C PHE A 491 -6.22 -10.95 -19.33
N LEU A 492 -7.54 -11.08 -19.30
CA LEU A 492 -8.28 -11.61 -18.16
C LEU A 492 -8.41 -13.12 -18.33
N CYS A 493 -7.81 -13.90 -17.44
CA CYS A 493 -7.76 -15.35 -17.52
C CYS A 493 -8.49 -15.96 -16.33
N ALA A 494 -9.70 -16.48 -16.57
CA ALA A 494 -10.47 -17.21 -15.58
C ALA A 494 -10.24 -18.72 -15.71
N THR A 495 -10.01 -19.42 -14.61
CA THR A 495 -9.99 -20.89 -14.57
C THR A 495 -11.29 -21.40 -13.93
N MET A 496 -11.97 -22.32 -14.60
CA MET A 496 -13.27 -22.86 -14.15
C MET A 496 -13.23 -24.38 -14.06
N TRP A 497 -13.87 -24.92 -13.03
CA TRP A 497 -14.07 -26.36 -12.89
C TRP A 497 -15.34 -26.67 -12.10
N HIS A 498 -16.36 -27.18 -12.80
CA HIS A 498 -17.69 -27.51 -12.25
C HIS A 498 -18.28 -26.39 -11.38
N GLU A 499 -18.19 -25.14 -11.85
CA GLU A 499 -18.84 -24.00 -11.20
C GLU A 499 -20.37 -24.13 -11.24
N THR A 500 -21.05 -23.50 -10.30
CA THR A 500 -22.51 -23.36 -10.32
C THR A 500 -22.93 -22.27 -11.31
N TYR A 501 -24.20 -22.31 -11.71
CA TYR A 501 -24.78 -21.30 -12.60
C TYR A 501 -24.59 -19.87 -12.05
N ASP A 502 -24.80 -19.64 -10.75
CA ASP A 502 -24.65 -18.32 -10.13
C ASP A 502 -23.19 -17.82 -10.09
N GLU A 503 -22.23 -18.74 -9.92
CA GLU A 503 -20.79 -18.45 -9.96
C GLU A 503 -20.38 -18.04 -11.38
N MET A 504 -20.75 -18.84 -12.40
CA MET A 504 -20.51 -18.52 -13.81
C MET A 504 -21.16 -17.20 -14.21
N MET A 505 -22.41 -16.95 -13.78
CA MET A 505 -23.11 -15.70 -14.06
C MET A 505 -22.34 -14.49 -13.52
N SER A 506 -21.82 -14.57 -12.30
CA SER A 506 -21.12 -13.46 -11.64
C SER A 506 -19.84 -13.03 -12.37
N ILE A 507 -19.02 -14.00 -12.80
CA ILE A 507 -17.77 -13.73 -13.52
C ILE A 507 -18.03 -13.25 -14.94
N ILE A 508 -19.00 -13.81 -15.66
CA ILE A 508 -19.38 -13.36 -17.00
C ILE A 508 -19.90 -11.91 -16.96
N ILE A 509 -20.80 -11.59 -16.01
CA ILE A 509 -21.26 -10.20 -15.82
C ILE A 509 -20.07 -9.26 -15.58
N SER A 510 -19.07 -9.67 -14.79
CA SER A 510 -17.88 -8.85 -14.53
C SER A 510 -17.07 -8.58 -15.81
N MET A 511 -16.93 -9.56 -16.71
CA MET A 511 -16.29 -9.38 -18.02
C MET A 511 -17.08 -8.41 -18.91
N PHE A 512 -18.41 -8.53 -18.97
CA PHE A 512 -19.27 -7.60 -19.72
C PHE A 512 -19.26 -6.17 -19.14
N ARG A 513 -19.12 -6.01 -17.81
CA ARG A 513 -18.90 -4.69 -17.19
C ARG A 513 -17.59 -4.06 -17.66
N ILE A 514 -16.51 -4.85 -17.83
CA ILE A 514 -15.25 -4.36 -18.40
C ILE A 514 -15.43 -3.99 -19.87
N ASP A 515 -16.13 -4.80 -20.65
CA ASP A 515 -16.39 -4.52 -22.07
C ASP A 515 -17.13 -3.18 -22.26
N LYS A 516 -18.13 -2.91 -21.42
CA LYS A 516 -18.84 -1.63 -21.35
C LYS A 516 -17.93 -0.47 -20.93
N TYR A 517 -16.92 -0.74 -20.10
CA TYR A 517 -16.01 0.28 -19.56
C TYR A 517 -14.88 0.62 -20.54
N ARG A 518 -14.98 1.77 -21.20
CA ARG A 518 -13.96 2.28 -22.12
C ARG A 518 -13.12 3.41 -21.49
N PRO A 519 -11.86 3.15 -21.09
CA PRO A 519 -11.00 4.20 -20.57
C PRO A 519 -10.64 5.21 -21.69
N LYS A 520 -11.09 6.47 -21.52
CA LYS A 520 -10.75 7.63 -22.36
C LYS A 520 -11.00 7.50 -23.88
N ALA A 521 -12.20 7.09 -24.28
CA ALA A 521 -12.63 7.31 -25.67
C ALA A 521 -12.90 8.81 -25.90
N ASN A 522 -11.90 9.58 -26.34
CA ASN A 522 -12.19 10.72 -27.21
C ASN A 522 -12.59 10.12 -28.57
N LYS A 523 -13.56 10.71 -29.27
CA LYS A 523 -14.06 10.21 -30.56
C LYS A 523 -12.95 9.95 -31.61
N ASN A 524 -11.75 10.55 -31.45
CA ASN A 524 -10.60 10.41 -32.35
C ASN A 524 -9.29 9.94 -31.67
N ALA A 525 -9.30 9.29 -30.49
CA ALA A 525 -8.07 8.81 -29.83
C ALA A 525 -8.15 7.33 -29.43
N HIS A 526 -7.11 6.55 -29.76
CA HIS A 526 -6.95 5.14 -29.34
C HIS A 526 -7.07 4.98 -27.81
N SER A 527 -7.67 3.87 -27.36
CA SER A 527 -7.79 3.58 -25.92
C SER A 527 -6.42 3.36 -25.29
N ASP A 528 -6.22 3.90 -24.07
CA ASP A 528 -4.98 3.70 -23.31
C ASP A 528 -4.78 2.24 -22.87
N VAL A 529 -5.85 1.42 -22.89
CA VAL A 529 -5.88 0.03 -22.45
C VAL A 529 -6.78 -0.79 -23.39
N GLU A 530 -6.34 -2.00 -23.72
CA GLU A 530 -7.03 -3.02 -24.51
C GLU A 530 -7.29 -4.24 -23.61
N PHE A 531 -8.49 -4.82 -23.68
CA PHE A 531 -8.90 -5.97 -22.89
C PHE A 531 -9.20 -7.17 -23.78
N GLU A 532 -8.74 -8.33 -23.36
CA GLU A 532 -9.05 -9.62 -23.98
C GLU A 532 -9.39 -10.62 -22.86
N PHE A 533 -10.45 -11.39 -23.05
CA PHE A 533 -10.96 -12.29 -22.02
C PHE A 533 -10.73 -13.74 -22.43
N HIS A 534 -10.30 -14.57 -21.49
CA HIS A 534 -10.10 -16.00 -21.67
C HIS A 534 -10.68 -16.76 -20.49
N ILE A 535 -11.45 -17.81 -20.79
CA ILE A 535 -11.96 -18.78 -19.83
C ILE A 535 -11.34 -20.12 -20.15
N TYR A 536 -10.63 -20.72 -19.20
CA TYR A 536 -10.07 -22.07 -19.32
C TYR A 536 -10.92 -23.02 -18.51
N PHE A 537 -11.74 -23.80 -19.21
CA PHE A 537 -12.70 -24.72 -18.61
C PHE A 537 -12.11 -26.12 -18.54
N ASP A 538 -11.81 -26.58 -17.34
CA ASP A 538 -11.25 -27.89 -17.08
C ASP A 538 -12.32 -29.01 -17.15
N ASP A 539 -11.96 -30.14 -17.76
CA ASP A 539 -12.81 -31.34 -17.88
C ASP A 539 -14.18 -31.08 -18.53
N ALA A 540 -14.18 -30.43 -19.71
CA ALA A 540 -15.41 -29.96 -20.37
C ALA A 540 -16.20 -31.05 -21.11
N PHE A 541 -15.66 -32.27 -21.25
CA PHE A 541 -16.20 -33.31 -22.13
C PHE A 541 -16.51 -34.62 -21.39
N LYS A 542 -17.54 -35.32 -21.85
CA LYS A 542 -17.97 -36.66 -21.40
C LYS A 542 -18.16 -37.59 -22.59
N ASP A 543 -17.95 -38.89 -22.36
CA ASP A 543 -18.27 -39.92 -23.35
C ASP A 543 -19.77 -40.27 -23.27
N ASN A 544 -20.40 -40.44 -24.42
CA ASN A 544 -21.77 -40.92 -24.57
C ASN A 544 -21.85 -41.94 -25.71
N ASP A 545 -22.95 -42.70 -25.82
CA ASP A 545 -23.12 -43.75 -26.83
C ASP A 545 -23.01 -43.23 -28.28
N ASN A 546 -23.26 -41.92 -28.50
CA ASN A 546 -23.19 -41.24 -29.79
C ASN A 546 -21.88 -40.44 -30.03
N GLY A 547 -20.86 -40.63 -29.18
CA GLY A 547 -19.55 -39.96 -29.30
C GLY A 547 -19.19 -39.07 -28.11
N ARG A 548 -18.21 -38.18 -28.32
CA ARG A 548 -17.75 -37.24 -27.29
C ARG A 548 -18.68 -36.01 -27.24
N HIS A 549 -19.20 -35.67 -26.07
CA HIS A 549 -20.10 -34.52 -25.89
C HIS A 549 -19.56 -33.53 -24.85
N ALA A 550 -19.96 -32.27 -24.96
CA ALA A 550 -19.80 -31.30 -23.87
C ALA A 550 -20.55 -31.81 -22.61
N ASN A 551 -19.98 -31.57 -21.43
CA ASN A 551 -20.64 -31.91 -20.18
C ASN A 551 -21.68 -30.85 -19.79
N GLU A 552 -22.50 -31.17 -18.78
CA GLU A 552 -23.62 -30.31 -18.36
C GLU A 552 -23.16 -28.93 -17.85
N TYR A 553 -21.95 -28.83 -17.31
CA TYR A 553 -21.40 -27.57 -16.83
C TYR A 553 -20.92 -26.67 -17.98
N ALA A 554 -20.33 -27.27 -19.03
CA ALA A 554 -19.97 -26.56 -20.26
C ALA A 554 -21.23 -26.07 -21.00
N GLU A 555 -22.29 -26.88 -21.04
CA GLU A 555 -23.61 -26.44 -21.53
C GLU A 555 -24.15 -25.26 -20.71
N THR A 556 -24.10 -25.36 -19.38
CA THR A 556 -24.54 -24.29 -18.47
C THR A 556 -23.79 -22.97 -18.73
N LEU A 557 -22.48 -23.04 -19.00
CA LEU A 557 -21.69 -21.85 -19.32
C LEU A 557 -22.18 -21.17 -20.61
N VAL A 558 -22.51 -21.94 -21.65
CA VAL A 558 -23.05 -21.40 -22.91
C VAL A 558 -24.43 -20.78 -22.67
N GLU A 559 -25.30 -21.43 -21.88
CA GLU A 559 -26.60 -20.87 -21.48
C GLU A 559 -26.44 -19.52 -20.75
N VAL A 560 -25.51 -19.43 -19.78
CA VAL A 560 -25.21 -18.19 -19.04
C VAL A 560 -24.66 -17.09 -19.97
N LEU A 561 -23.74 -17.42 -20.87
CA LEU A 561 -23.16 -16.46 -21.81
C LEU A 561 -24.24 -15.83 -22.69
N THR A 562 -25.13 -16.66 -23.24
CA THR A 562 -26.26 -16.21 -24.05
C THR A 562 -27.18 -15.28 -23.26
N GLU A 563 -27.53 -15.65 -22.03
CA GLU A 563 -28.40 -14.82 -21.18
C GLU A 563 -27.79 -13.45 -20.85
N VAL A 564 -26.51 -13.42 -20.45
CA VAL A 564 -25.82 -12.16 -20.14
C VAL A 564 -25.70 -11.29 -21.39
N TYR A 565 -25.37 -11.89 -22.53
CA TYR A 565 -25.24 -11.16 -23.80
C TYR A 565 -26.55 -10.46 -24.17
N THR A 566 -27.67 -11.18 -24.12
CA THR A 566 -29.01 -10.62 -24.38
C THR A 566 -29.34 -9.48 -23.43
N ASN A 567 -29.09 -9.66 -22.12
CA ASN A 567 -29.35 -8.63 -21.11
C ASN A 567 -28.58 -7.33 -21.37
N PHE A 568 -27.30 -7.41 -21.78
CA PHE A 568 -26.47 -6.22 -22.03
C PHE A 568 -26.78 -5.51 -23.35
N ILE A 569 -27.40 -6.19 -24.33
CA ILE A 569 -27.91 -5.55 -25.54
C ILE A 569 -29.19 -4.75 -25.24
N VAL A 570 -30.13 -5.35 -24.49
CA VAL A 570 -31.46 -4.77 -24.21
C VAL A 570 -31.39 -3.48 -23.36
N GLU A 571 -30.31 -3.28 -22.58
CA GLU A 571 -30.09 -2.04 -21.80
C GLU A 571 -29.99 -0.73 -22.62
N ASN A 572 -29.97 -0.76 -23.96
CA ASN A 572 -30.06 0.44 -24.81
C ASN A 572 -31.42 0.59 -25.53
N PRO A 573 -32.56 0.74 -24.85
CA PRO A 573 -33.84 0.92 -25.52
C PRO A 573 -34.00 2.38 -25.94
N SER A 574 -33.31 2.80 -27.00
CA SER A 574 -33.84 3.88 -27.81
C SER A 574 -34.90 3.27 -28.72
N ILE A 575 -36.18 3.53 -28.42
CA ILE A 575 -37.38 3.07 -29.16
C ILE A 575 -37.28 3.28 -30.69
N PHE A 576 -36.36 4.15 -31.14
CA PHE A 576 -36.19 4.57 -32.53
C PHE A 576 -34.86 4.17 -33.20
N LYS A 577 -34.04 3.28 -32.63
CA LYS A 577 -32.88 2.71 -33.35
C LYS A 577 -33.05 1.22 -33.56
N GLN A 578 -32.88 0.78 -34.82
CA GLN A 578 -32.76 -0.64 -35.17
C GLN A 578 -31.71 -1.31 -34.28
N THR A 579 -32.08 -2.45 -33.69
CA THR A 579 -31.16 -3.32 -32.96
C THR A 579 -29.99 -3.65 -33.88
N PRO A 580 -28.72 -3.42 -33.48
CA PRO A 580 -27.60 -3.79 -34.33
C PRO A 580 -27.65 -5.29 -34.63
N PRO A 581 -27.29 -5.72 -35.85
CA PRO A 581 -27.25 -7.14 -36.20
C PRO A 581 -26.33 -7.87 -35.23
N LEU A 582 -26.76 -9.05 -34.76
CA LEU A 582 -25.99 -9.90 -33.87
C LEU A 582 -24.69 -10.30 -34.60
N LEU A 583 -23.55 -10.08 -33.96
CA LEU A 583 -22.25 -10.52 -34.48
C LEU A 583 -22.21 -12.05 -34.47
N SER A 584 -21.77 -12.66 -35.56
CA SER A 584 -21.54 -14.11 -35.61
C SER A 584 -20.45 -14.49 -34.61
N GLN A 585 -20.67 -15.61 -33.92
CA GLN A 585 -19.78 -16.14 -32.90
C GLN A 585 -19.15 -17.42 -33.45
N GLU A 586 -17.89 -17.70 -33.12
CA GLU A 586 -17.17 -18.83 -33.74
C GLU A 586 -17.02 -20.02 -32.78
N ILE A 587 -17.17 -21.23 -33.32
CA ILE A 587 -16.86 -22.50 -32.65
C ILE A 587 -15.75 -23.21 -33.40
N ILE A 588 -14.71 -23.62 -32.67
CA ILE A 588 -13.44 -24.07 -33.24
C ILE A 588 -13.04 -25.40 -32.59
N ASN A 589 -12.74 -26.39 -33.42
CA ASN A 589 -12.11 -27.61 -32.97
C ASN A 589 -10.59 -27.40 -32.78
N THR A 590 -10.05 -27.83 -31.64
CA THR A 590 -8.66 -27.54 -31.27
C THR A 590 -7.92 -28.79 -30.81
N PRO A 591 -6.57 -28.84 -30.90
CA PRO A 591 -5.80 -30.03 -30.46
C PRO A 591 -5.97 -30.42 -28.98
N TYR A 592 -6.51 -29.52 -28.15
CA TYR A 592 -6.75 -29.73 -26.72
C TYR A 592 -8.23 -29.94 -26.36
N GLY A 593 -9.15 -29.94 -27.34
CA GLY A 593 -10.60 -29.99 -27.14
C GLY A 593 -11.32 -29.00 -28.05
N GLY A 594 -11.99 -28.01 -27.48
CA GLY A 594 -12.77 -27.01 -28.23
C GLY A 594 -12.45 -25.57 -27.82
N ARG A 595 -12.74 -24.61 -28.70
CA ARG A 595 -12.70 -23.18 -28.39
C ARG A 595 -13.97 -22.49 -28.90
N LEU A 596 -14.58 -21.65 -28.07
CA LEU A 596 -15.58 -20.68 -28.50
C LEU A 596 -14.97 -19.29 -28.51
N GLU A 597 -15.25 -18.50 -29.54
CA GLU A 597 -14.88 -17.10 -29.61
C GLU A 597 -16.12 -16.22 -29.68
N TYR A 598 -16.25 -15.37 -28.66
CA TYR A 598 -17.32 -14.39 -28.57
C TYR A 598 -16.81 -12.97 -28.82
N THR A 599 -17.37 -12.27 -29.81
CA THR A 599 -17.22 -10.83 -29.92
C THR A 599 -18.29 -10.15 -29.08
N LEU A 600 -17.86 -9.51 -27.99
CA LEU A 600 -18.75 -8.83 -27.04
C LEU A 600 -19.38 -7.56 -27.66
N PRO A 601 -20.48 -7.02 -27.09
CA PRO A 601 -21.22 -5.89 -27.70
C PRO A 601 -20.40 -4.63 -27.94
N LYS A 602 -19.30 -4.41 -27.21
CA LYS A 602 -18.35 -3.31 -27.44
C LYS A 602 -17.05 -3.77 -28.08
N GLY A 603 -16.99 -4.93 -28.72
CA GLY A 603 -15.91 -5.34 -29.62
C GLY A 603 -14.65 -5.91 -28.96
N ASN A 604 -14.61 -6.10 -27.64
CA ASN A 604 -13.57 -6.95 -27.04
C ASN A 604 -13.89 -8.43 -27.31
N VAL A 605 -12.86 -9.26 -27.34
CA VAL A 605 -12.98 -10.70 -27.62
C VAL A 605 -12.96 -11.50 -26.32
N LEU A 606 -13.87 -12.47 -26.20
CA LEU A 606 -13.94 -13.46 -25.14
C LEU A 606 -13.72 -14.85 -25.72
N MET A 607 -12.65 -15.52 -25.33
CA MET A 607 -12.33 -16.88 -25.76
C MET A 607 -12.61 -17.89 -24.63
N VAL A 608 -13.43 -18.90 -24.90
CA VAL A 608 -13.67 -20.01 -23.98
C VAL A 608 -12.93 -21.23 -24.49
N HIS A 609 -11.92 -21.69 -23.75
CA HIS A 609 -11.12 -22.87 -24.05
C HIS A 609 -11.68 -24.07 -23.27
N PHE A 610 -12.38 -24.96 -23.98
CA PHE A 610 -12.86 -26.24 -23.44
C PHE A 610 -11.77 -27.30 -23.53
N LYS A 611 -11.31 -27.76 -22.37
CA LYS A 611 -10.23 -28.74 -22.28
C LYS A 611 -10.78 -30.16 -22.20
N ASP A 612 -10.28 -31.03 -23.06
CA ASP A 612 -10.51 -32.46 -22.95
C ASP A 612 -9.42 -33.12 -22.07
N LYS A 613 -9.84 -33.73 -20.95
CA LYS A 613 -8.95 -34.44 -20.04
C LYS A 613 -8.18 -35.59 -20.68
N GLN A 614 -8.68 -36.17 -21.78
CA GLN A 614 -8.02 -37.23 -22.53
C GLN A 614 -6.89 -36.70 -23.42
N LEU A 615 -6.93 -35.42 -23.80
CA LEU A 615 -5.95 -34.79 -24.69
C LEU A 615 -4.93 -33.94 -23.93
N ILE A 616 -5.33 -33.27 -22.84
CA ILE A 616 -4.52 -32.32 -22.10
C ILE A 616 -4.64 -32.51 -20.59
N ARG A 617 -3.57 -32.22 -19.84
CA ARG A 617 -3.59 -32.22 -18.37
C ARG A 617 -4.67 -31.28 -17.82
N HIS A 618 -5.46 -31.83 -16.90
CA HIS A 618 -6.46 -31.11 -16.12
C HIS A 618 -5.86 -30.53 -14.83
N LYS A 619 -6.61 -29.64 -14.16
CA LYS A 619 -6.28 -28.84 -12.94
C LYS A 619 -5.80 -27.42 -13.26
N LYS A 620 -6.12 -26.52 -12.31
CA LYS A 620 -5.86 -25.08 -12.34
C LYS A 620 -4.44 -24.72 -12.80
N ARG A 621 -3.40 -25.31 -12.21
CA ARG A 621 -2.00 -25.03 -12.60
C ARG A 621 -1.71 -25.27 -14.08
N TRP A 622 -2.24 -26.34 -14.67
CA TRP A 622 -2.00 -26.66 -16.08
C TRP A 622 -2.81 -25.74 -17.01
N SER A 623 -4.01 -25.32 -16.59
CA SER A 623 -4.77 -24.25 -17.23
C SER A 623 -4.00 -22.92 -17.18
N GLN A 624 -3.32 -22.63 -16.07
CA GLN A 624 -2.44 -21.46 -15.97
C GLN A 624 -1.23 -21.54 -16.91
N ILE A 625 -0.55 -22.68 -16.97
CA ILE A 625 0.55 -22.91 -17.93
C ILE A 625 0.08 -22.72 -19.38
N MET A 626 -1.12 -23.22 -19.70
CA MET A 626 -1.72 -23.10 -21.02
C MET A 626 -1.85 -21.63 -21.44
N TYR A 627 -2.45 -20.77 -20.60
CA TYR A 627 -2.59 -19.35 -20.93
C TYR A 627 -1.27 -18.59 -20.89
N LEU A 628 -0.34 -18.95 -19.99
CA LEU A 628 0.96 -18.28 -19.91
C LEU A 628 1.73 -18.48 -21.22
N TYR A 629 1.81 -19.71 -21.71
CA TYR A 629 2.48 -19.98 -22.98
C TYR A 629 1.70 -19.50 -24.19
N TYR A 630 0.37 -19.53 -24.17
CA TYR A 630 -0.42 -19.00 -25.28
C TYR A 630 -0.30 -17.47 -25.39
N ILE A 631 -0.48 -16.75 -24.29
CA ILE A 631 -0.46 -15.28 -24.30
C ILE A 631 0.97 -14.77 -24.45
N LEU A 632 1.89 -15.22 -23.58
CA LEU A 632 3.25 -14.68 -23.54
C LEU A 632 4.17 -15.36 -24.55
N GLY A 633 3.98 -16.66 -24.82
CA GLY A 633 4.79 -17.43 -25.74
C GLY A 633 4.32 -17.36 -27.20
N TRP A 634 3.01 -17.37 -27.46
CA TRP A 634 2.47 -17.34 -28.83
C TRP A 634 2.04 -15.94 -29.25
N ARG A 635 1.00 -15.37 -28.62
CA ARG A 635 0.39 -14.08 -28.99
C ARG A 635 1.42 -12.94 -28.96
N LEU A 636 2.27 -12.91 -27.94
CA LEU A 636 3.29 -11.87 -27.78
C LEU A 636 4.56 -12.15 -28.59
N ASN A 637 5.15 -13.35 -28.50
CA ASN A 637 6.50 -13.59 -29.04
C ASN A 637 6.53 -13.95 -30.53
N ARG A 638 5.47 -14.55 -31.10
CA ARG A 638 5.46 -15.04 -32.49
C ARG A 638 5.78 -13.95 -33.51
N LYS A 639 5.24 -12.75 -33.33
CA LYS A 639 5.47 -11.64 -34.26
C LYS A 639 6.95 -11.24 -34.36
N TYR A 640 7.69 -11.32 -33.24
CA TYR A 640 9.12 -11.02 -33.24
C TYR A 640 9.93 -12.15 -33.86
N PHE A 641 9.48 -13.39 -33.71
CA PHE A 641 10.09 -14.51 -34.40
C PHE A 641 9.96 -14.38 -35.92
N LYS A 642 8.76 -14.04 -36.43
CA LYS A 642 8.55 -13.73 -37.85
C LYS A 642 9.43 -12.58 -38.34
N MET A 643 9.46 -11.47 -37.60
CA MET A 643 10.33 -10.33 -37.93
C MET A 643 11.83 -10.69 -37.93
N PHE A 644 12.25 -11.59 -37.05
CA PHE A 644 13.62 -12.10 -37.03
C PHE A 644 13.93 -12.98 -38.25
N GLU A 645 13.00 -13.86 -38.65
CA GLU A 645 13.12 -14.67 -39.89
C GLU A 645 13.15 -13.77 -41.15
N GLU A 646 12.44 -12.65 -41.11
CA GLU A 646 12.44 -11.61 -42.15
C GLU A 646 13.72 -10.73 -42.16
N GLY A 647 14.69 -10.99 -41.28
CA GLY A 647 16.01 -10.36 -41.29
C GLY A 647 16.18 -9.14 -40.38
N ALA A 648 15.24 -8.86 -39.45
CA ALA A 648 15.38 -7.73 -38.53
C ALA A 648 16.45 -7.96 -37.43
N GLU A 649 17.07 -6.87 -36.97
CA GLU A 649 18.20 -6.90 -36.04
C GLU A 649 17.80 -7.45 -34.65
N LEU A 650 18.46 -8.55 -34.23
CA LEU A 650 18.14 -9.29 -32.99
C LEU A 650 18.14 -8.42 -31.72
N THR A 651 19.08 -7.47 -31.62
CA THR A 651 19.24 -6.55 -30.48
C THR A 651 18.04 -5.61 -30.36
N SER A 652 17.61 -5.02 -31.48
CA SER A 652 16.44 -4.13 -31.50
C SER A 652 15.14 -4.89 -31.18
N LEU A 653 14.98 -6.11 -31.73
CA LEU A 653 13.80 -6.95 -31.50
C LEU A 653 13.66 -7.36 -30.02
N LYS A 654 14.77 -7.76 -29.37
CA LYS A 654 14.78 -8.10 -27.94
C LYS A 654 14.35 -6.92 -27.08
N ASP A 655 14.78 -5.71 -27.41
CA ASP A 655 14.39 -4.51 -26.68
C ASP A 655 12.91 -4.18 -26.85
N VAL A 656 12.36 -4.30 -28.06
CA VAL A 656 10.92 -4.08 -28.32
C VAL A 656 10.08 -5.15 -27.63
N GLN A 657 10.46 -6.43 -27.74
CA GLN A 657 9.81 -7.54 -27.06
C GLN A 657 9.78 -7.33 -25.55
N LYS A 658 10.90 -6.93 -24.96
CA LYS A 658 10.99 -6.66 -23.53
C LYS A 658 10.07 -5.51 -23.11
N ARG A 659 9.95 -4.46 -23.93
CA ARG A 659 9.04 -3.33 -23.67
C ARG A 659 7.57 -3.75 -23.76
N GLU A 660 7.19 -4.51 -24.78
CA GLU A 660 5.81 -4.97 -24.89
C GLU A 660 5.43 -6.00 -23.83
N ALA A 661 6.33 -6.93 -23.49
CA ALA A 661 6.16 -7.82 -22.34
C ALA A 661 5.99 -7.03 -21.04
N HIS A 662 6.65 -5.88 -20.91
CA HIS A 662 6.52 -4.99 -19.76
C HIS A 662 5.17 -4.26 -19.69
N ASN A 663 4.53 -4.00 -20.84
CA ASN A 663 3.22 -3.37 -20.97
C ASN A 663 2.06 -4.37 -21.15
N THR A 664 2.36 -5.67 -21.11
CA THR A 664 1.38 -6.75 -21.13
C THR A 664 1.10 -7.22 -19.71
N TYR A 665 -0.17 -7.33 -19.34
CA TYR A 665 -0.59 -7.82 -18.04
C TYR A 665 -1.56 -8.99 -18.15
N ILE A 666 -1.49 -9.92 -17.19
CA ILE A 666 -2.40 -11.06 -17.07
C ILE A 666 -3.14 -10.94 -15.75
N LEU A 667 -4.46 -10.82 -15.79
CA LEU A 667 -5.32 -10.83 -14.61
C LEU A 667 -5.79 -12.28 -14.38
N ALA A 668 -5.28 -12.92 -13.34
CA ALA A 668 -5.74 -14.23 -12.90
C ALA A 668 -7.06 -14.11 -12.13
N LEU A 669 -8.03 -14.94 -12.50
CA LEU A 669 -9.39 -14.97 -11.96
C LEU A 669 -9.81 -16.42 -11.65
N ASP A 670 -10.58 -16.59 -10.58
CA ASP A 670 -11.31 -17.83 -10.30
C ASP A 670 -12.74 -17.71 -10.86
N GLY A 671 -13.39 -18.85 -11.11
CA GLY A 671 -14.71 -18.92 -11.75
C GLY A 671 -15.87 -18.32 -10.93
N ASP A 672 -15.63 -17.98 -9.65
CA ASP A 672 -16.59 -17.44 -8.70
C ASP A 672 -16.33 -15.96 -8.33
N THR A 673 -15.41 -15.29 -9.02
CA THR A 673 -15.04 -13.89 -8.70
C THR A 673 -16.00 -12.87 -9.33
N ASP A 674 -16.51 -11.94 -8.50
CA ASP A 674 -17.20 -10.71 -8.95
C ASP A 674 -16.32 -9.47 -8.72
N PHE A 675 -16.18 -8.61 -9.73
CA PHE A 675 -15.38 -7.40 -9.64
C PHE A 675 -15.91 -6.23 -10.48
N GLN A 676 -15.36 -5.04 -10.19
CA GLN A 676 -15.69 -3.80 -10.89
C GLN A 676 -14.54 -3.31 -11.77
N PRO A 677 -14.81 -2.63 -12.90
CA PRO A 677 -13.75 -2.08 -13.76
C PRO A 677 -12.75 -1.18 -13.04
N SER A 678 -13.22 -0.38 -12.10
CA SER A 678 -12.37 0.49 -11.28
C SER A 678 -11.32 -0.29 -10.48
N ALA A 679 -11.65 -1.50 -9.99
CA ALA A 679 -10.71 -2.34 -9.25
C ALA A 679 -9.54 -2.79 -10.14
N VAL A 680 -9.82 -3.19 -11.39
CA VAL A 680 -8.79 -3.58 -12.37
C VAL A 680 -7.89 -2.39 -12.72
N MET A 681 -8.47 -1.21 -12.96
CA MET A 681 -7.69 0.01 -13.27
C MET A 681 -6.72 0.37 -12.14
N LEU A 682 -7.14 0.21 -10.88
CA LEU A 682 -6.27 0.48 -9.74
C LEU A 682 -5.06 -0.47 -9.68
N LEU A 683 -5.20 -1.73 -10.10
CA LEU A 683 -4.07 -2.65 -10.22
C LEU A 683 -3.14 -2.25 -11.37
N ILE A 684 -3.70 -1.91 -12.54
CA ILE A 684 -2.92 -1.46 -13.71
C ILE A 684 -2.11 -0.20 -13.36
N ASP A 685 -2.75 0.80 -12.75
CA ASP A 685 -2.09 2.02 -12.29
C ASP A 685 -0.93 1.72 -11.33
N ARG A 686 -1.11 0.72 -10.46
CA ARG A 686 -0.08 0.30 -9.51
C ARG A 686 1.14 -0.28 -10.23
N LEU A 687 0.96 -1.22 -11.15
CA LEU A 687 2.07 -1.81 -11.91
C LEU A 687 2.74 -0.80 -12.85
N LYS A 688 1.97 0.11 -13.47
CA LYS A 688 2.50 1.24 -14.26
C LYS A 688 3.45 2.12 -13.45
N LEU A 689 3.09 2.41 -12.20
CA LEU A 689 3.83 3.32 -11.33
C LEU A 689 5.14 2.72 -10.82
N TYR A 690 5.19 1.40 -10.63
CA TYR A 690 6.33 0.70 -10.04
C TYR A 690 6.87 -0.39 -10.97
N PRO A 691 7.90 -0.09 -11.79
CA PRO A 691 8.45 -1.04 -12.77
C PRO A 691 9.04 -2.34 -12.18
N GLU A 692 9.49 -2.32 -10.92
CA GLU A 692 10.03 -3.50 -10.21
C GLU A 692 8.93 -4.42 -9.63
N VAL A 693 7.66 -4.03 -9.74
CA VAL A 693 6.53 -4.83 -9.25
C VAL A 693 6.11 -5.81 -10.33
N GLY A 694 6.28 -7.11 -10.03
CA GLY A 694 5.91 -8.20 -10.93
C GLY A 694 4.45 -8.61 -10.83
N ALA A 695 3.81 -8.41 -9.66
CA ALA A 695 2.40 -8.69 -9.45
C ALA A 695 1.77 -7.75 -8.42
N ALA A 696 0.47 -7.48 -8.57
CA ALA A 696 -0.33 -6.82 -7.54
C ALA A 696 -1.67 -7.53 -7.33
N CYS A 697 -2.05 -7.72 -6.08
CA CYS A 697 -3.34 -8.30 -5.70
C CYS A 697 -4.30 -7.25 -5.15
N GLY A 698 -5.58 -7.47 -5.43
CA GLY A 698 -6.66 -6.71 -4.80
C GLY A 698 -6.99 -7.24 -3.40
N ARG A 699 -7.87 -6.51 -2.73
CA ARG A 699 -8.58 -6.93 -1.53
C ARG A 699 -9.74 -7.84 -1.91
N ILE A 700 -9.83 -8.97 -1.21
CA ILE A 700 -10.85 -9.99 -1.45
C ILE A 700 -11.88 -9.98 -0.31
N HIS A 701 -13.15 -9.95 -0.68
CA HIS A 701 -14.30 -9.95 0.24
C HIS A 701 -15.06 -11.27 0.10
N PRO A 702 -15.12 -12.09 1.16
CA PRO A 702 -15.89 -13.33 1.11
C PRO A 702 -17.41 -13.07 1.13
N THR A 703 -18.12 -13.69 0.20
CA THR A 703 -19.58 -13.66 0.05
C THR A 703 -20.20 -15.01 0.41
N GLY A 704 -21.48 -14.98 0.78
CA GLY A 704 -22.24 -16.17 1.18
C GLY A 704 -23.00 -16.01 2.52
N PRO A 705 -23.99 -16.87 2.77
CA PRO A 705 -24.73 -16.93 4.02
C PRO A 705 -24.07 -17.86 5.07
N GLY A 706 -24.50 -17.73 6.32
CA GLY A 706 -24.18 -18.68 7.40
C GLY A 706 -22.97 -18.33 8.28
N PRO A 707 -22.85 -19.00 9.44
CA PRO A 707 -21.83 -18.70 10.45
C PRO A 707 -20.41 -19.01 9.98
N MET A 708 -20.21 -20.00 9.12
CA MET A 708 -18.89 -20.31 8.54
C MET A 708 -18.38 -19.16 7.67
N VAL A 709 -19.27 -18.50 6.91
CA VAL A 709 -18.92 -17.33 6.13
C VAL A 709 -18.70 -16.11 7.03
N TRP A 710 -19.43 -15.96 8.14
CA TRP A 710 -19.18 -14.91 9.13
C TRP A 710 -17.79 -15.00 9.76
N TYR A 711 -17.37 -16.21 10.14
CA TYR A 711 -16.01 -16.48 10.62
C TYR A 711 -14.98 -16.03 9.58
N GLN A 712 -15.15 -16.46 8.33
CA GLN A 712 -14.22 -16.12 7.23
C GLN A 712 -14.22 -14.63 6.89
N LYS A 713 -15.36 -13.94 6.98
CA LYS A 713 -15.45 -12.47 6.80
C LYS A 713 -14.56 -11.73 7.78
N PHE A 714 -14.59 -12.10 9.06
CA PHE A 714 -13.73 -11.47 10.06
C PHE A 714 -12.26 -11.88 9.89
N GLU A 715 -11.99 -13.16 9.63
CA GLU A 715 -10.64 -13.67 9.40
C GLU A 715 -9.95 -12.98 8.22
N TYR A 716 -10.62 -12.89 7.06
CA TYR A 716 -10.10 -12.20 5.88
C TYR A 716 -9.88 -10.71 6.16
N ALA A 717 -10.80 -10.09 6.92
CA ALA A 717 -10.66 -8.70 7.31
C ALA A 717 -9.39 -8.49 8.15
N VAL A 718 -9.19 -9.25 9.22
CA VAL A 718 -7.99 -9.17 10.08
C VAL A 718 -6.71 -9.46 9.29
N GLY A 719 -6.72 -10.50 8.43
CA GLY A 719 -5.59 -10.85 7.57
C GLY A 719 -5.23 -9.73 6.59
N HIS A 720 -6.21 -9.05 6.00
CA HIS A 720 -6.00 -7.91 5.10
C HIS A 720 -5.62 -6.62 5.84
N TRP A 721 -6.22 -6.37 7.00
CA TRP A 721 -5.96 -5.19 7.83
C TRP A 721 -4.54 -5.22 8.38
N LEU A 722 -4.13 -6.33 8.98
CA LEU A 722 -2.89 -6.43 9.73
C LEU A 722 -1.80 -7.14 8.93
N GLN A 723 -1.96 -8.44 8.66
CA GLN A 723 -0.88 -9.26 8.10
C GLN A 723 -0.45 -8.81 6.69
N LYS A 724 -1.35 -8.76 5.71
CA LYS A 724 -0.99 -8.36 4.34
C LYS A 724 -0.48 -6.92 4.27
N SER A 725 -1.06 -6.02 5.07
CA SER A 725 -0.58 -4.63 5.14
C SER A 725 0.83 -4.55 5.72
N ALA A 726 1.13 -5.37 6.73
CA ALA A 726 2.47 -5.48 7.31
C ALA A 726 3.48 -6.05 6.32
N GLU A 727 3.14 -7.15 5.65
CA GLU A 727 3.96 -7.75 4.59
C GLU A 727 4.30 -6.72 3.50
N HIS A 728 3.28 -6.00 3.00
CA HIS A 728 3.45 -4.98 1.97
C HIS A 728 4.34 -3.80 2.40
N VAL A 729 4.23 -3.34 3.65
CA VAL A 729 5.01 -2.20 4.17
C VAL A 729 6.43 -2.57 4.54
N LEU A 730 6.62 -3.73 5.20
CA LEU A 730 7.94 -4.18 5.66
C LEU A 730 8.78 -4.74 4.49
N GLY A 731 8.13 -5.29 3.46
CA GLY A 731 8.80 -5.78 2.27
C GLY A 731 7.85 -5.99 1.09
N CYS A 732 7.31 -7.20 0.99
CA CYS A 732 6.43 -7.64 -0.09
C CYS A 732 5.41 -8.65 0.43
N VAL A 733 4.31 -8.82 -0.32
CA VAL A 733 3.31 -9.85 0.01
C VAL A 733 3.81 -11.21 -0.45
N LEU A 734 3.59 -12.26 0.35
CA LEU A 734 4.09 -13.61 0.02
C LEU A 734 3.19 -14.39 -0.96
N CYS A 735 1.97 -13.92 -1.20
CA CYS A 735 1.00 -14.58 -2.07
C CYS A 735 0.02 -13.58 -2.68
N SER A 736 -0.09 -13.62 -4.00
CA SER A 736 -1.20 -13.06 -4.76
C SER A 736 -2.27 -14.16 -4.92
N PRO A 737 -3.50 -13.99 -4.41
CA PRO A 737 -4.55 -15.00 -4.55
C PRO A 737 -4.97 -15.15 -6.02
N GLY A 738 -5.25 -16.38 -6.46
CA GLY A 738 -5.66 -16.67 -7.84
C GLY A 738 -6.99 -16.06 -8.26
N CYS A 739 -7.86 -15.68 -7.31
CA CYS A 739 -9.18 -15.15 -7.61
C CYS A 739 -9.19 -13.74 -8.20
N PHE A 740 -8.20 -12.88 -7.87
CA PHE A 740 -8.13 -11.51 -8.40
C PHE A 740 -6.73 -10.89 -8.23
N SER A 741 -5.82 -11.22 -9.16
CA SER A 741 -4.44 -10.74 -9.12
C SER A 741 -3.88 -10.43 -10.51
N LEU A 742 -3.23 -9.28 -10.64
CA LEU A 742 -2.66 -8.81 -11.91
C LEU A 742 -1.14 -9.05 -11.93
N PHE A 743 -0.66 -9.77 -12.95
CA PHE A 743 0.73 -10.12 -13.17
C PHE A 743 1.31 -9.39 -14.39
N ARG A 744 2.58 -9.01 -14.32
CA ARG A 744 3.32 -8.39 -15.44
C ARG A 744 3.91 -9.47 -16.34
N GLY A 745 3.70 -9.35 -17.65
CA GLY A 745 4.24 -10.29 -18.64
C GLY A 745 5.76 -10.45 -18.54
N SER A 746 6.51 -9.34 -18.47
CA SER A 746 7.98 -9.39 -18.32
C SER A 746 8.46 -10.06 -17.03
N ALA A 747 7.65 -10.09 -15.96
CA ALA A 747 8.00 -10.80 -14.73
C ALA A 747 7.72 -12.30 -14.84
N LEU A 748 6.68 -12.68 -15.58
CA LEU A 748 6.33 -14.08 -15.84
C LEU A 748 7.30 -14.76 -16.82
N ILE A 749 7.76 -14.04 -17.85
CA ILE A 749 8.73 -14.53 -18.85
C ILE A 749 10.15 -14.61 -18.28
N ASP A 750 10.41 -13.97 -17.13
CA ASP A 750 11.75 -13.89 -16.55
C ASP A 750 12.36 -15.28 -16.29
N ASP A 751 13.68 -15.32 -16.32
CA ASP A 751 14.44 -16.56 -16.26
C ASP A 751 14.07 -17.33 -14.99
N ASN A 752 13.71 -18.60 -15.17
CA ASN A 752 13.30 -19.51 -14.09
C ASN A 752 11.96 -19.22 -13.40
N VAL A 753 11.10 -18.34 -13.93
CA VAL A 753 9.70 -18.23 -13.47
C VAL A 753 8.83 -19.23 -14.24
N MET A 754 8.40 -18.88 -15.46
CA MET A 754 7.51 -19.73 -16.26
C MET A 754 8.12 -21.12 -16.53
N LYS A 755 9.43 -21.21 -16.77
CA LYS A 755 10.12 -22.51 -16.98
C LYS A 755 10.11 -23.40 -15.73
N ARG A 756 10.31 -22.84 -14.53
CA ARG A 756 10.20 -23.66 -13.30
C ARG A 756 8.74 -23.99 -13.03
N TYR A 757 7.82 -23.09 -13.33
CA TYR A 757 6.39 -23.30 -13.14
C TYR A 757 5.82 -24.49 -13.94
N THR A 758 6.48 -24.94 -15.02
CA THR A 758 6.08 -26.14 -15.78
C THR A 758 6.66 -27.46 -15.24
N THR A 759 7.51 -27.43 -14.21
CA THR A 759 8.19 -28.62 -13.67
C THR A 759 7.19 -29.63 -13.13
N LYS A 760 7.21 -30.87 -13.62
CA LYS A 760 6.30 -31.91 -13.12
C LYS A 760 6.55 -32.17 -11.64
N ALA A 761 5.48 -32.38 -10.88
CA ALA A 761 5.61 -32.83 -9.50
C ALA A 761 6.01 -34.32 -9.50
N THR A 762 7.27 -34.59 -9.16
CA THR A 762 7.86 -35.93 -9.10
C THR A 762 8.05 -36.45 -7.68
N GLU A 763 8.11 -35.55 -6.70
CA GLU A 763 8.33 -35.86 -5.29
C GLU A 763 7.07 -35.51 -4.48
N ALA A 764 6.88 -36.17 -3.35
CA ALA A 764 5.77 -35.91 -2.45
C ALA A 764 5.68 -34.42 -2.03
N SER A 765 6.82 -33.78 -1.76
CA SER A 765 6.92 -32.35 -1.42
C SER A 765 6.45 -31.45 -2.57
N HIS A 766 6.76 -31.81 -3.81
CA HIS A 766 6.36 -31.08 -5.01
C HIS A 766 4.84 -31.05 -5.17
N HIS A 767 4.13 -32.13 -4.84
CA HIS A 767 2.66 -32.12 -4.92
C HIS A 767 2.01 -31.17 -3.89
N VAL A 768 2.58 -31.07 -2.69
CA VAL A 768 2.10 -30.13 -1.66
C VAL A 768 2.46 -28.68 -2.03
N GLN A 769 3.66 -28.45 -2.54
CA GLN A 769 4.13 -27.11 -2.84
C GLN A 769 3.56 -26.56 -4.16
N TYR A 770 3.62 -27.35 -5.24
CA TYR A 770 3.36 -26.89 -6.60
C TYR A 770 1.90 -27.03 -7.00
N ASP A 771 1.24 -28.12 -6.60
CA ASP A 771 -0.12 -28.45 -7.07
C ASP A 771 -1.23 -28.03 -6.09
N GLN A 772 -0.96 -27.94 -4.77
CA GLN A 772 -1.94 -27.47 -3.77
C GLN A 772 -1.84 -25.96 -3.45
N GLY A 773 -0.74 -25.32 -3.85
CA GLY A 773 -0.47 -23.90 -3.58
C GLY A 773 0.15 -23.19 -4.78
N GLU A 774 -0.37 -23.49 -5.97
CA GLU A 774 0.16 -23.06 -7.26
C GLU A 774 0.32 -21.53 -7.35
N ASP A 775 -0.67 -20.77 -6.86
CA ASP A 775 -0.63 -19.31 -6.82
C ASP A 775 0.50 -18.78 -5.92
N ARG A 776 0.71 -19.43 -4.76
CA ARG A 776 1.77 -19.09 -3.80
C ARG A 776 3.14 -19.48 -4.32
N TRP A 777 3.23 -20.61 -5.02
CA TRP A 777 4.47 -21.06 -5.62
C TRP A 777 4.90 -20.14 -6.77
N LEU A 778 3.97 -19.71 -7.63
CA LEU A 778 4.24 -18.70 -8.65
C LEU A 778 4.77 -17.40 -8.03
N CYS A 779 4.18 -16.94 -6.93
CA CYS A 779 4.68 -15.77 -6.20
C CYS A 779 6.08 -16.02 -5.61
N THR A 780 6.33 -17.20 -5.06
CA THR A 780 7.65 -17.58 -4.52
C THR A 780 8.73 -17.50 -5.59
N LEU A 781 8.43 -17.99 -6.81
CA LEU A 781 9.34 -17.89 -7.95
C LEU A 781 9.61 -16.44 -8.35
N LEU A 782 8.57 -15.58 -8.41
CA LEU A 782 8.74 -14.15 -8.68
C LEU A 782 9.61 -13.47 -7.63
N LEU A 783 9.37 -13.74 -6.34
CA LEU A 783 10.13 -13.17 -5.24
C LEU A 783 11.61 -13.60 -5.29
N GLN A 784 11.88 -14.87 -5.56
CA GLN A 784 13.23 -15.42 -5.72
C GLN A 784 13.98 -14.84 -6.94
N GLN A 785 13.28 -14.45 -8.00
CA GLN A 785 13.87 -13.75 -9.16
C GLN A 785 14.08 -12.25 -8.96
N GLY A 786 13.64 -11.68 -7.83
CA GLY A 786 13.87 -10.27 -7.51
C GLY A 786 12.67 -9.35 -7.78
N TRP A 787 11.53 -9.89 -8.23
CA TRP A 787 10.31 -9.12 -8.41
C TRP A 787 9.61 -8.85 -7.09
N ARG A 788 8.97 -7.68 -6.98
CA ARG A 788 8.11 -7.37 -5.83
C ARG A 788 6.66 -7.76 -6.12
N VAL A 789 6.00 -8.36 -5.13
CA VAL A 789 4.55 -8.56 -5.10
C VAL A 789 3.91 -7.55 -4.15
N GLU A 790 2.88 -6.85 -4.62
CA GLU A 790 2.21 -5.78 -3.86
C GLU A 790 0.73 -6.07 -3.58
N TYR A 791 0.21 -5.42 -2.53
CA TYR A 791 -1.21 -5.41 -2.19
C TYR A 791 -1.80 -4.02 -2.40
N ASN A 792 -2.95 -3.95 -3.08
CA ASN A 792 -3.69 -2.71 -3.30
C ASN A 792 -5.05 -2.75 -2.58
N ALA A 793 -5.09 -2.19 -1.37
CA ALA A 793 -6.29 -2.17 -0.52
C ALA A 793 -7.48 -1.36 -1.06
N ALA A 794 -7.31 -0.59 -2.15
CA ALA A 794 -8.40 0.15 -2.79
C ALA A 794 -9.05 -0.62 -3.95
N SER A 795 -8.45 -1.73 -4.38
CA SER A 795 -8.93 -2.58 -5.46
C SER A 795 -9.70 -3.74 -4.86
N ASP A 796 -11.03 -3.66 -4.85
CA ASP A 796 -11.92 -4.64 -4.19
C ASP A 796 -12.48 -5.65 -5.19
N ALA A 797 -12.52 -6.93 -4.80
CA ALA A 797 -13.19 -8.03 -5.49
C ALA A 797 -13.90 -8.96 -4.48
N TYR A 798 -14.89 -9.71 -4.95
CA TYR A 798 -15.75 -10.58 -4.14
C TYR A 798 -15.65 -12.03 -4.62
N THR A 799 -15.69 -13.00 -3.71
CA THR A 799 -15.55 -14.45 -3.99
C THR A 799 -16.41 -15.25 -3.04
N ASN A 800 -16.96 -16.36 -3.48
CA ASN A 800 -17.82 -17.20 -2.67
C ASN A 800 -17.00 -18.01 -1.66
N ALA A 801 -17.33 -17.86 -0.39
CA ALA A 801 -16.65 -18.58 0.68
C ALA A 801 -17.35 -19.93 0.98
N PRO A 802 -16.60 -20.95 1.40
CA PRO A 802 -17.16 -22.20 1.90
C PRO A 802 -18.27 -21.97 2.94
N GLN A 803 -19.44 -22.55 2.70
CA GLN A 803 -20.60 -22.39 3.59
C GLN A 803 -20.67 -23.52 4.62
N GLU A 804 -20.25 -24.72 4.23
CA GLU A 804 -20.27 -25.91 5.07
C GLU A 804 -18.95 -26.10 5.82
N PHE A 805 -19.03 -26.67 7.02
CA PHE A 805 -17.85 -26.98 7.84
C PHE A 805 -16.89 -27.97 7.15
N LYS A 806 -17.43 -28.97 6.45
CA LYS A 806 -16.65 -29.95 5.68
C LYS A 806 -15.88 -29.28 4.54
N GLU A 807 -16.55 -28.41 3.79
CA GLU A 807 -15.96 -27.67 2.68
C GLU A 807 -14.81 -26.77 3.17
N PHE A 808 -15.03 -26.03 4.27
CA PHE A 808 -14.02 -25.20 4.90
C PHE A 808 -12.78 -26.01 5.33
N TYR A 809 -12.97 -27.15 6.01
CA TYR A 809 -11.84 -28.01 6.42
C TYR A 809 -11.06 -28.56 5.22
N ASN A 810 -11.75 -28.96 4.14
CA ASN A 810 -11.11 -29.46 2.92
C ASN A 810 -10.32 -28.37 2.18
N GLN A 811 -10.80 -27.13 2.18
CA GLN A 811 -10.03 -25.99 1.66
C GLN A 811 -8.74 -25.80 2.47
N ARG A 812 -8.84 -25.79 3.79
CA ARG A 812 -7.71 -25.53 4.71
C ARG A 812 -6.69 -26.64 4.77
N ARG A 813 -7.11 -27.89 4.51
CA ARG A 813 -6.20 -29.03 4.26
C ARG A 813 -5.17 -28.73 3.17
N ARG A 814 -5.55 -27.98 2.13
CA ARG A 814 -4.63 -27.60 1.03
C ARG A 814 -3.81 -26.36 1.40
N TRP A 815 -4.47 -25.33 1.92
CA TRP A 815 -3.84 -24.03 2.14
C TRP A 815 -2.81 -24.02 3.28
N GLY A 816 -3.05 -24.78 4.36
CA GLY A 816 -2.14 -24.84 5.50
C GLY A 816 -0.76 -25.39 5.10
N PRO A 817 -0.67 -26.66 4.69
CA PRO A 817 0.57 -27.29 4.23
C PRO A 817 1.29 -26.52 3.12
N SER A 818 0.57 -26.04 2.10
CA SER A 818 1.20 -25.32 0.99
C SER A 818 1.75 -23.95 1.39
N THR A 819 1.11 -23.28 2.37
CA THR A 819 1.63 -22.04 2.96
C THR A 819 2.93 -22.29 3.70
N MET A 820 3.00 -23.35 4.53
CA MET A 820 4.23 -23.69 5.23
C MET A 820 5.35 -24.08 4.27
N ALA A 821 5.07 -24.94 3.28
CA ALA A 821 6.07 -25.40 2.32
C ALA A 821 6.72 -24.23 1.56
N ASN A 822 5.91 -23.33 0.99
CA ASN A 822 6.41 -22.20 0.20
C ASN A 822 7.12 -21.14 1.06
N THR A 823 6.64 -20.87 2.28
CA THR A 823 7.33 -19.93 3.16
C THR A 823 8.66 -20.52 3.65
N ILE A 824 8.73 -21.82 3.96
CA ILE A 824 10.00 -22.48 4.33
C ILE A 824 11.00 -22.46 3.15
N ASP A 825 10.56 -22.70 1.92
CA ASP A 825 11.39 -22.57 0.71
C ASP A 825 11.98 -21.16 0.58
N LEU A 826 11.12 -20.12 0.70
CA LEU A 826 11.57 -18.73 0.66
C LEU A 826 12.53 -18.37 1.80
N LEU A 827 12.30 -18.89 3.01
CA LEU A 827 13.18 -18.67 4.16
C LEU A 827 14.52 -19.39 3.98
N GLY A 828 14.51 -20.60 3.44
CA GLY A 828 15.71 -21.38 3.12
C GLY A 828 16.59 -20.69 2.07
N SER A 829 15.98 -20.06 1.06
CA SER A 829 16.69 -19.24 0.08
C SER A 829 16.89 -17.77 0.52
N GLY A 830 16.52 -17.42 1.76
CA GLY A 830 16.34 -16.03 2.19
C GLY A 830 17.58 -15.14 2.01
N GLY A 831 18.79 -15.68 2.25
CA GLY A 831 20.04 -14.95 2.03
C GLY A 831 20.20 -14.50 0.58
N LEU A 832 20.13 -15.45 -0.36
CA LEU A 832 20.22 -15.21 -1.81
C LEU A 832 19.06 -14.32 -2.30
N THR A 833 17.85 -14.58 -1.80
CA THR A 833 16.68 -13.79 -2.17
C THR A 833 16.80 -12.33 -1.70
N SER A 834 17.38 -12.07 -0.53
CA SER A 834 17.60 -10.70 -0.04
C SER A 834 18.65 -9.94 -0.85
N GLU A 835 19.62 -10.65 -1.44
CA GLU A 835 20.61 -10.05 -2.33
C GLU A 835 20.03 -9.69 -3.70
N ARG A 836 19.14 -10.55 -4.24
CA ARG A 836 18.50 -10.32 -5.54
C ARG A 836 17.30 -9.37 -5.47
N ASN A 837 16.49 -9.46 -4.41
CA ASN A 837 15.24 -8.74 -4.26
C ASN A 837 15.39 -7.54 -3.31
N SER A 838 15.34 -6.33 -3.87
CA SER A 838 15.48 -5.08 -3.12
C SER A 838 14.37 -4.81 -2.09
N SER A 839 13.29 -5.60 -2.15
CA SER A 839 12.12 -5.53 -1.27
C SER A 839 12.18 -6.54 -0.11
N ILE A 840 13.04 -7.56 -0.18
CA ILE A 840 13.20 -8.56 0.88
C ILE A 840 14.49 -8.24 1.65
N SER A 841 14.34 -7.76 2.88
CA SER A 841 15.47 -7.45 3.77
C SER A 841 15.69 -8.55 4.81
N LYS A 842 16.90 -8.65 5.37
CA LYS A 842 17.21 -9.58 6.48
C LYS A 842 16.22 -9.52 7.66
N PRO A 843 15.84 -8.34 8.18
CA PRO A 843 14.82 -8.26 9.23
C PRO A 843 13.39 -8.55 8.75
N TYR A 844 13.07 -8.38 7.46
CA TYR A 844 11.81 -8.92 6.92
C TYR A 844 11.81 -10.45 6.96
N ILE A 845 12.95 -11.09 6.65
CA ILE A 845 13.13 -12.55 6.82
C ILE A 845 12.98 -12.94 8.29
N LEU A 846 13.57 -12.18 9.23
CA LEU A 846 13.38 -12.43 10.67
C LEU A 846 11.91 -12.32 11.08
N TYR A 847 11.17 -11.32 10.60
CA TYR A 847 9.74 -11.20 10.83
C TYR A 847 8.98 -12.44 10.33
N GLN A 848 9.32 -12.95 9.14
CA GLN A 848 8.72 -14.17 8.59
C GLN A 848 9.10 -15.43 9.37
N ILE A 849 10.33 -15.53 9.91
CA ILE A 849 10.75 -16.61 10.80
C ILE A 849 9.92 -16.59 12.08
N ILE A 850 9.76 -15.43 12.72
CA ILE A 850 8.95 -15.28 13.95
C ILE A 850 7.49 -15.64 13.68
N SER A 851 6.93 -15.17 12.56
CA SER A 851 5.56 -15.48 12.13
C SER A 851 5.36 -16.99 11.88
N MET A 852 6.32 -17.65 11.23
CA MET A 852 6.30 -19.09 11.00
C MET A 852 6.42 -19.88 12.31
N ALA A 853 7.32 -19.48 13.21
CA ALA A 853 7.48 -20.10 14.52
C ALA A 853 6.19 -19.98 15.37
N ALA A 854 5.56 -18.80 15.39
CA ALA A 854 4.28 -18.59 16.07
C ALA A 854 3.17 -19.49 15.50
N SER A 855 3.14 -19.70 14.18
CA SER A 855 2.16 -20.58 13.52
C SER A 855 2.38 -22.06 13.89
N ILE A 856 3.63 -22.51 13.96
CA ILE A 856 3.98 -23.89 14.36
C ILE A 856 3.65 -24.15 15.83
N LEU A 857 3.93 -23.19 16.73
CA LEU A 857 3.70 -23.30 18.18
C LEU A 857 2.26 -22.99 18.63
N GLY A 858 1.39 -22.64 17.69
CA GLY A 858 -0.02 -22.29 17.94
C GLY A 858 -0.77 -23.36 18.76
N PRO A 859 -0.78 -24.65 18.36
CA PRO A 859 -1.49 -25.71 19.08
C PRO A 859 -1.11 -25.83 20.56
N ALA A 860 0.18 -25.83 20.88
CA ALA A 860 0.66 -25.91 22.26
C ALA A 860 0.25 -24.68 23.08
N THR A 861 0.28 -23.50 22.46
CA THR A 861 -0.15 -22.24 23.10
C THR A 861 -1.63 -22.28 23.47
N ILE A 862 -2.49 -22.83 22.61
CA ILE A 862 -3.91 -23.03 22.92
C ILE A 862 -4.11 -24.00 24.08
N CYS A 863 -3.34 -25.10 24.14
CA CYS A 863 -3.41 -26.03 25.26
C CYS A 863 -3.02 -25.37 26.60
N LEU A 864 -1.97 -24.54 26.61
CA LEU A 864 -1.56 -23.78 27.80
C LEU A 864 -2.63 -22.77 28.23
N MET A 865 -3.25 -22.09 27.27
CA MET A 865 -4.35 -21.16 27.54
C MET A 865 -5.55 -21.86 28.19
N ILE A 866 -5.94 -23.03 27.69
CA ILE A 866 -7.03 -23.84 28.27
C ILE A 866 -6.63 -24.39 29.64
N ALA A 867 -5.39 -24.84 29.82
CA ALA A 867 -4.90 -25.29 31.12
C ALA A 867 -4.99 -24.17 32.18
N GLY A 868 -4.58 -22.95 31.82
CA GLY A 868 -4.68 -21.79 32.70
C GLY A 868 -6.12 -21.47 33.10
N SER A 869 -7.09 -21.58 32.19
CA SER A 869 -8.50 -21.35 32.53
C SER A 869 -9.08 -22.45 33.42
N LEU A 870 -8.72 -23.71 33.19
CA LEU A 870 -9.13 -24.83 34.04
C LEU A 870 -8.59 -24.69 35.47
N MET A 871 -7.34 -24.25 35.64
CA MET A 871 -6.78 -23.95 36.95
C MET A 871 -7.59 -22.88 37.69
N PHE A 872 -7.95 -21.80 36.99
CA PHE A 872 -8.69 -20.69 37.60
C PHE A 872 -10.13 -21.08 37.97
N ILE A 873 -10.86 -21.73 37.06
CA ILE A 873 -12.29 -22.05 37.25
C ILE A 873 -12.48 -23.18 38.26
N PHE A 874 -11.73 -24.28 38.11
CA PHE A 874 -11.92 -25.49 38.91
C PHE A 874 -10.99 -25.58 40.12
N LYS A 875 -10.06 -24.64 40.29
CA LYS A 875 -9.05 -24.63 41.37
C LYS A 875 -8.26 -25.94 41.46
N ILE A 876 -7.98 -26.54 40.31
CA ILE A 876 -7.21 -27.79 40.20
C ILE A 876 -5.72 -27.49 40.04
N ASN A 877 -4.87 -28.44 40.45
CA ASN A 877 -3.42 -28.35 40.30
C ASN A 877 -3.02 -28.15 38.82
N ALA A 878 -1.98 -27.35 38.58
CA ALA A 878 -1.48 -27.02 37.24
C ALA A 878 -1.19 -28.26 36.38
N ASN A 879 -0.60 -29.30 36.99
CA ASN A 879 -0.26 -30.55 36.33
C ASN A 879 -1.50 -31.28 35.81
N VAL A 880 -2.57 -31.29 36.62
CA VAL A 880 -3.84 -31.94 36.26
C VAL A 880 -4.56 -31.13 35.19
N ALA A 881 -4.56 -29.80 35.30
CA ALA A 881 -5.15 -28.91 34.31
C ALA A 881 -4.48 -29.04 32.93
N LEU A 882 -3.14 -29.06 32.91
CA LEU A 882 -2.38 -29.25 31.67
C LEU A 882 -2.63 -30.62 31.05
N PHE A 883 -2.66 -31.67 31.88
CA PHE A 883 -2.99 -33.02 31.43
C PHE A 883 -4.39 -33.06 30.78
N LEU A 884 -5.40 -32.48 31.43
CA LEU A 884 -6.77 -32.41 30.90
C LEU A 884 -6.86 -31.58 29.61
N ALA A 885 -6.03 -30.55 29.44
CA ALA A 885 -6.00 -29.74 28.23
C ALA A 885 -5.33 -30.44 27.04
N VAL A 886 -4.33 -31.30 27.29
CA VAL A 886 -3.53 -31.96 26.24
C VAL A 886 -4.10 -33.32 25.80
N VAL A 887 -4.80 -34.04 26.68
CA VAL A 887 -5.33 -35.38 26.37
C VAL A 887 -6.35 -35.39 25.22
N PRO A 888 -7.40 -34.53 25.18
CA PRO A 888 -8.36 -34.56 24.08
C PRO A 888 -7.75 -34.24 22.70
N PRO A 889 -6.89 -33.21 22.52
CA PRO A 889 -6.21 -32.96 21.25
C PRO A 889 -5.23 -34.07 20.87
N ALA A 890 -4.51 -34.67 21.83
CA ALA A 890 -3.63 -35.81 21.58
C ALA A 890 -4.43 -37.05 21.12
N ALA A 891 -5.58 -37.31 21.74
CA ALA A 891 -6.51 -38.36 21.31
C ALA A 891 -7.02 -38.08 19.90
N TYR A 892 -7.43 -36.85 19.60
CA TYR A 892 -7.85 -36.44 18.26
C TYR A 892 -6.73 -36.62 17.22
N LEU A 893 -5.48 -36.27 17.53
CA LEU A 893 -4.32 -36.53 16.68
C LEU A 893 -4.16 -38.02 16.37
N ILE A 894 -4.24 -38.89 17.38
CA ILE A 894 -4.15 -40.35 17.21
C ILE A 894 -5.32 -40.88 16.36
N LEU A 895 -6.53 -40.36 16.58
CA LEU A 895 -7.71 -40.72 15.77
C LEU A 895 -7.56 -40.25 14.32
N CYS A 896 -7.02 -39.06 14.07
CA CYS A 896 -6.74 -38.56 12.72
C CYS A 896 -5.73 -39.43 11.95
N LEU A 897 -4.81 -40.10 12.64
CA LEU A 897 -3.86 -41.02 11.99
C LEU A 897 -4.50 -42.36 11.59
N LYS A 898 -5.63 -42.75 12.21
CA LYS A 898 -6.29 -44.05 11.99
C LYS A 898 -7.60 -43.98 11.20
N LEU A 899 -8.37 -42.92 11.36
CA LEU A 899 -9.72 -42.80 10.81
C LEU A 899 -9.75 -42.20 9.41
N LYS A 900 -10.88 -42.36 8.70
CA LYS A 900 -11.12 -41.71 7.40
C LYS A 900 -11.38 -40.21 7.57
N SER A 901 -10.96 -39.42 6.57
CA SER A 901 -11.06 -37.94 6.56
C SER A 901 -12.44 -37.40 6.94
N ASP A 902 -13.52 -38.01 6.44
CA ASP A 902 -14.88 -37.55 6.73
C ASP A 902 -15.26 -37.73 8.20
N THR A 903 -14.92 -38.88 8.79
CA THR A 903 -15.13 -39.13 10.23
C THR A 903 -14.30 -38.19 11.09
N GLN A 904 -13.08 -37.86 10.68
CA GLN A 904 -12.23 -36.90 11.37
C GLN A 904 -12.88 -35.51 11.40
N ILE A 905 -13.43 -35.03 10.28
CA ILE A 905 -14.14 -33.75 10.21
C ILE A 905 -15.38 -33.77 11.11
N THR A 906 -16.14 -34.87 11.16
CA THR A 906 -17.30 -34.98 12.05
C THR A 906 -16.88 -34.90 13.52
N ILE A 907 -15.82 -35.61 13.92
CA ILE A 907 -15.26 -35.52 15.27
C ILE A 907 -14.79 -34.10 15.56
N ALA A 908 -14.09 -33.47 14.60
CA ALA A 908 -13.65 -32.08 14.71
C ALA A 908 -14.83 -31.15 14.93
N ALA A 909 -15.95 -31.32 14.20
CA ALA A 909 -17.14 -30.49 14.35
C ALA A 909 -17.74 -30.60 15.75
N VAL A 910 -17.88 -31.82 16.29
CA VAL A 910 -18.38 -32.04 17.66
C VAL A 910 -17.42 -31.43 18.69
N MET A 911 -16.11 -31.65 18.53
CA MET A 911 -15.10 -31.06 19.39
C MET A 911 -15.11 -29.53 19.29
N SER A 912 -15.24 -28.93 18.11
CA SER A 912 -15.29 -27.48 17.92
C SER A 912 -16.40 -26.82 18.74
N VAL A 913 -17.56 -27.48 18.86
CA VAL A 913 -18.65 -27.00 19.73
C VAL A 913 -18.23 -27.03 21.21
N ILE A 914 -17.66 -28.14 21.67
CA ILE A 914 -17.16 -28.28 23.06
C ILE A 914 -16.08 -27.23 23.35
N TYR A 915 -15.13 -27.06 22.44
CA TYR A 915 -14.05 -26.09 22.56
C TYR A 915 -14.52 -24.64 22.49
N ALA A 916 -15.63 -24.35 21.80
CA ALA A 916 -16.24 -23.03 21.84
C ALA A 916 -16.78 -22.70 23.25
N PHE A 917 -17.38 -23.67 23.95
CA PHE A 917 -17.78 -23.49 25.36
C PHE A 917 -16.57 -23.35 26.28
N LEU A 918 -15.52 -24.15 26.10
CA LEU A 918 -14.26 -24.01 26.84
C LEU A 918 -13.62 -22.63 26.61
N MET A 919 -13.68 -22.12 25.39
CA MET A 919 -13.18 -20.79 25.04
C MET A 919 -14.01 -19.69 25.69
N ALA A 920 -15.35 -19.81 25.72
CA ALA A 920 -16.21 -18.89 26.46
C ALA A 920 -15.87 -18.88 27.96
N GLY A 921 -15.68 -20.06 28.57
CA GLY A 921 -15.22 -20.19 29.95
C GLY A 921 -13.85 -19.55 30.17
N THR A 922 -12.92 -19.71 29.22
CA THR A 922 -11.59 -19.06 29.26
C THR A 922 -11.69 -17.54 29.23
N LEU A 923 -12.56 -16.96 28.39
CA LEU A 923 -12.79 -15.52 28.36
C LEU A 923 -13.37 -15.02 29.70
N ILE A 924 -14.35 -15.75 30.26
CA ILE A 924 -14.93 -15.42 31.57
C ILE A 924 -13.89 -15.56 32.68
N SER A 925 -13.01 -16.56 32.62
CA SER A 925 -11.91 -16.75 33.57
C SER A 925 -10.92 -15.59 33.55
N ILE A 926 -10.54 -15.09 32.38
CA ILE A 926 -9.65 -13.92 32.29
C ILE A 926 -10.33 -12.68 32.89
N ILE A 927 -11.63 -12.49 32.63
CA ILE A 927 -12.42 -11.40 33.23
C ILE A 927 -12.57 -11.59 34.74
N GLY A 928 -12.78 -12.82 35.21
CA GLY A 928 -12.87 -13.15 36.62
C GLY A 928 -11.56 -12.89 37.35
N ASP A 929 -10.42 -13.23 36.74
CA ASP A 929 -9.09 -12.96 37.30
C ASP A 929 -8.86 -11.45 37.47
N LEU A 930 -9.24 -10.64 36.47
CA LEU A 930 -9.21 -9.19 36.54
C LEU A 930 -10.03 -8.62 37.71
N VAL A 931 -11.21 -9.19 37.97
CA VAL A 931 -12.10 -8.75 39.06
C VAL A 931 -11.58 -9.21 40.42
N VAL A 932 -11.17 -10.48 40.56
CA VAL A 932 -10.67 -11.03 41.84
C VAL A 932 -9.38 -10.32 42.28
N GLN A 933 -8.54 -9.91 41.33
CA GLN A 933 -7.29 -9.22 41.62
C GLN A 933 -7.45 -7.71 41.81
N ASP A 934 -8.65 -7.13 41.66
CA ASP A 934 -8.92 -5.68 41.77
C ASP A 934 -7.98 -4.80 40.92
N THR A 935 -7.50 -5.35 39.79
CA THR A 935 -6.53 -4.69 38.91
C THR A 935 -6.71 -5.07 37.45
N PHE A 936 -6.55 -4.07 36.58
CA PHE A 936 -6.53 -4.27 35.13
C PHE A 936 -5.14 -4.66 34.59
N MET A 937 -4.12 -4.69 35.46
CA MET A 937 -2.72 -4.93 35.09
C MET A 937 -2.31 -6.40 35.15
N THR A 938 -3.25 -7.35 35.22
CA THR A 938 -2.87 -8.78 35.09
C THR A 938 -2.34 -9.04 33.68
N PRO A 939 -1.32 -9.90 33.49
CA PRO A 939 -0.69 -10.10 32.19
C PRO A 939 -1.68 -10.57 31.12
N SER A 940 -2.52 -11.56 31.45
CA SER A 940 -3.56 -12.09 30.56
C SER A 940 -4.64 -11.05 30.25
N GLY A 941 -5.04 -10.25 31.25
CA GLY A 941 -6.01 -9.18 31.09
C GLY A 941 -5.51 -8.04 30.20
N LEU A 942 -4.25 -7.62 30.38
CA LEU A 942 -3.60 -6.61 29.54
C LEU A 942 -3.55 -7.00 28.07
N ILE A 943 -3.25 -8.27 27.78
CA ILE A 943 -3.23 -8.75 26.39
C ILE A 943 -4.64 -8.79 25.82
N LEU A 944 -5.62 -9.32 26.56
CA LEU A 944 -6.98 -9.45 26.04
C LEU A 944 -7.58 -8.06 25.76
N ILE A 945 -7.49 -7.16 26.75
CA ILE A 945 -7.94 -5.77 26.61
C ILE A 945 -7.15 -5.08 25.49
N GLY A 946 -5.82 -5.22 25.47
CA GLY A 946 -4.96 -4.63 24.46
C GLY A 946 -5.27 -5.12 23.04
N MET A 947 -5.50 -6.42 22.86
CA MET A 947 -5.85 -7.05 21.58
C MET A 947 -7.25 -6.63 21.12
N VAL A 948 -8.25 -6.64 22.01
CA VAL A 948 -9.61 -6.18 21.69
C VAL A 948 -9.59 -4.70 21.30
N LEU A 949 -8.90 -3.85 22.08
CA LEU A 949 -8.73 -2.43 21.74
C LEU A 949 -8.01 -2.26 20.41
N LEU A 950 -6.94 -3.01 20.14
CA LEU A 950 -6.19 -2.94 18.89
C LEU A 950 -7.06 -3.35 17.69
N TYR A 951 -7.87 -4.40 17.81
CA TYR A 951 -8.81 -4.82 16.75
C TYR A 951 -9.95 -3.82 16.57
N LEU A 952 -10.50 -3.26 17.63
CA LEU A 952 -11.52 -2.21 17.55
C LEU A 952 -10.97 -0.93 16.89
N LEU A 953 -9.76 -0.50 17.28
CA LEU A 953 -9.05 0.61 16.65
C LEU A 953 -8.74 0.33 15.17
N THR A 954 -8.30 -0.90 14.87
CA THR A 954 -8.04 -1.33 13.49
C THR A 954 -9.32 -1.29 12.68
N ALA A 955 -10.42 -1.83 13.17
CA ALA A 955 -11.72 -1.77 12.50
C ALA A 955 -12.21 -0.32 12.35
N ALA A 956 -12.02 0.55 13.34
CA ALA A 956 -12.38 1.97 13.26
C ALA A 956 -11.61 2.71 12.15
N LEU A 957 -10.36 2.31 11.88
CA LEU A 957 -9.56 2.80 10.74
C LEU A 957 -10.04 2.23 9.38
N HIS A 958 -11.03 1.33 9.38
CA HIS A 958 -11.66 0.71 8.22
C HIS A 958 -13.18 0.90 8.25
N PRO A 959 -13.69 2.14 8.16
CA PRO A 959 -15.09 2.46 8.46
C PRO A 959 -16.13 1.71 7.61
N LYS A 960 -15.79 1.35 6.35
CA LYS A 960 -16.67 0.53 5.49
C LYS A 960 -16.88 -0.89 6.01
N GLU A 961 -15.93 -1.40 6.80
CA GLU A 961 -15.88 -2.77 7.28
C GLU A 961 -15.99 -2.85 8.81
N PHE A 962 -16.28 -1.72 9.47
CA PHE A 962 -16.42 -1.68 10.93
C PHE A 962 -17.50 -2.66 11.43
N SER A 963 -18.56 -2.87 10.64
CA SER A 963 -19.61 -3.84 10.94
C SER A 963 -19.10 -5.29 11.05
N LEU A 964 -17.95 -5.63 10.46
CA LEU A 964 -17.38 -6.98 10.53
C LEU A 964 -16.94 -7.34 11.96
N VAL A 965 -16.74 -6.35 12.85
CA VAL A 965 -16.43 -6.58 14.27
C VAL A 965 -17.50 -7.45 14.96
N ILE A 966 -18.76 -7.38 14.51
CA ILE A 966 -19.85 -8.20 15.04
C ILE A 966 -19.52 -9.70 14.89
N TYR A 967 -18.90 -10.09 13.77
CA TYR A 967 -18.48 -11.47 13.52
C TYR A 967 -17.21 -11.86 14.31
N GLY A 968 -16.51 -10.88 14.90
CA GLY A 968 -15.31 -11.11 15.70
C GLY A 968 -15.56 -11.98 16.93
N LEU A 969 -16.74 -11.91 17.55
CA LEU A 969 -17.09 -12.77 18.68
C LEU A 969 -17.03 -14.26 18.31
N LEU A 970 -17.63 -14.62 17.16
CA LEU A 970 -17.59 -15.99 16.64
C LEU A 970 -16.14 -16.41 16.34
N TYR A 971 -15.34 -15.53 15.75
CA TYR A 971 -13.93 -15.79 15.50
C TYR A 971 -13.16 -16.10 16.78
N PHE A 972 -13.34 -15.29 17.84
CA PHE A 972 -12.68 -15.52 19.13
C PHE A 972 -13.11 -16.83 19.79
N LEU A 973 -14.40 -17.19 19.75
CA LEU A 973 -14.89 -18.47 20.27
C LEU A 973 -14.31 -19.67 19.51
N CYS A 974 -14.06 -19.51 18.20
CA CYS A 974 -13.51 -20.56 17.35
C CYS A 974 -11.98 -20.66 17.36
N ILE A 975 -11.25 -19.87 18.18
CA ILE A 975 -9.78 -19.90 18.22
C ILE A 975 -9.23 -21.32 18.44
N PRO A 976 -9.68 -22.11 19.44
CA PRO A 976 -9.14 -23.45 19.61
C PRO A 976 -9.49 -24.38 18.44
N SER A 977 -10.67 -24.22 17.84
CA SER A 977 -11.00 -24.99 16.64
C SER A 977 -10.06 -24.66 15.48
N ALA A 978 -9.74 -23.38 15.27
CA ALA A 978 -8.97 -22.91 14.11
C ALA A 978 -7.46 -23.14 14.25
N TYR A 979 -6.89 -22.96 15.45
CA TYR A 979 -5.45 -23.01 15.69
C TYR A 979 -4.96 -24.34 16.26
N LEU A 980 -5.85 -25.22 16.72
CA LEU A 980 -5.51 -26.54 17.26
C LEU A 980 -6.14 -27.68 16.45
N LEU A 981 -7.47 -27.79 16.39
CA LEU A 981 -8.14 -28.92 15.71
C LEU A 981 -7.91 -28.91 14.18
N LEU A 982 -8.09 -27.74 13.56
CA LEU A 982 -7.87 -27.57 12.13
C LEU A 982 -6.39 -27.74 11.75
N ALA A 983 -5.47 -27.28 12.61
CA ALA A 983 -4.03 -27.48 12.41
C ALA A 983 -3.68 -28.97 12.38
N ILE A 984 -4.16 -29.74 13.38
CA ILE A 984 -4.03 -31.21 13.42
C ILE A 984 -4.58 -31.84 12.15
N TYR A 985 -5.81 -31.52 11.78
CA TYR A 985 -6.44 -32.09 10.59
C TYR A 985 -5.65 -31.78 9.31
N SER A 986 -5.19 -30.54 9.13
CA SER A 986 -4.50 -30.12 7.90
C SER A 986 -3.15 -30.81 7.72
N ILE A 987 -2.35 -30.95 8.78
CA ILE A 987 -1.03 -31.59 8.74
C ILE A 987 -1.18 -33.10 8.54
N VAL A 988 -2.08 -33.74 9.29
CA VAL A 988 -2.27 -35.20 9.23
C VAL A 988 -2.89 -35.64 7.90
N ASN A 989 -3.61 -34.77 7.19
CA ASN A 989 -4.17 -35.10 5.88
C ASN A 989 -3.40 -34.48 4.71
N MET A 990 -2.14 -34.06 4.91
CA MET A 990 -1.33 -33.49 3.83
C MET A 990 -0.99 -34.51 2.72
N ASN A 991 -1.10 -35.81 3.02
CA ASN A 991 -0.96 -36.87 2.02
C ASN A 991 -2.17 -36.97 1.08
N ASN A 992 -3.29 -36.32 1.41
CA ASN A 992 -4.45 -36.24 0.54
C ASN A 992 -4.34 -35.01 -0.37
N VAL A 993 -3.93 -35.24 -1.61
CA VAL A 993 -3.74 -34.22 -2.65
C VAL A 993 -4.98 -34.02 -3.54
N SER A 994 -6.15 -34.50 -3.11
CA SER A 994 -7.42 -34.28 -3.81
C SER A 994 -7.92 -32.84 -3.63
N TRP A 995 -8.83 -32.39 -4.50
CA TRP A 995 -9.45 -31.07 -4.37
C TRP A 995 -10.58 -31.03 -3.34
N GLY A 996 -11.28 -32.15 -3.14
CA GLY A 996 -12.08 -32.42 -1.93
C GLY A 996 -13.41 -31.65 -1.74
N THR A 997 -13.74 -30.64 -2.56
CA THR A 997 -15.01 -29.90 -2.46
C THR A 997 -16.05 -30.29 -3.53
N ARG A 998 -15.62 -30.68 -4.73
CA ARG A 998 -16.52 -30.98 -5.87
C ARG A 998 -16.30 -32.35 -6.57
N GLU A 999 -15.22 -33.07 -6.26
CA GLU A 999 -14.85 -34.34 -6.93
C GLU A 999 -15.79 -35.53 -6.60
N THR A 1000 -16.44 -35.51 -5.43
CA THR A 1000 -17.22 -36.65 -4.89
C THR A 1000 -18.74 -36.47 -4.98
N GLY A 1001 -19.23 -35.27 -5.30
CA GLY A 1001 -20.67 -34.95 -5.31
C GLY A 1001 -21.36 -35.03 -6.68
N GLY A 1002 -20.59 -35.23 -7.76
CA GLY A 1002 -21.04 -35.08 -9.15
C GLY A 1002 -22.03 -36.13 -9.68
N GLN A 1003 -22.36 -37.17 -8.91
CA GLN A 1003 -23.42 -38.12 -9.30
C GLN A 1003 -24.72 -37.89 -8.51
N ALA A 1004 -24.65 -37.45 -7.24
CA ALA A 1004 -25.82 -37.28 -6.39
C ALA A 1004 -26.54 -35.93 -6.60
N LYS A 1005 -25.80 -34.83 -6.87
CA LYS A 1005 -26.41 -33.51 -7.13
C LYS A 1005 -27.07 -33.43 -8.51
N THR A 1006 -26.52 -34.12 -9.50
CA THR A 1006 -27.00 -34.14 -10.89
C THR A 1006 -28.38 -34.80 -11.01
N ALA A 1007 -28.61 -35.87 -10.24
CA ALA A 1007 -29.93 -36.49 -10.12
C ALA A 1007 -30.97 -35.55 -9.46
N ALA A 1008 -30.57 -34.79 -8.43
CA ALA A 1008 -31.45 -33.84 -7.74
C ALA A 1008 -31.77 -32.60 -8.58
N VAL A 1009 -30.78 -32.04 -9.30
CA VAL A 1009 -30.98 -30.91 -10.21
C VAL A 1009 -31.80 -31.33 -11.43
N GLY A 1010 -31.59 -32.54 -11.96
CA GLY A 1010 -32.45 -33.12 -12.99
C GLY A 1010 -33.90 -33.28 -12.53
N ALA A 1011 -34.13 -33.71 -11.29
CA ALA A 1011 -35.47 -33.82 -10.70
C ALA A 1011 -36.13 -32.44 -10.48
N ILE A 1012 -35.37 -31.43 -10.05
CA ILE A 1012 -35.86 -30.06 -9.86
C ILE A 1012 -36.16 -29.38 -11.20
N LYS A 1013 -35.30 -29.56 -12.23
CA LYS A 1013 -35.53 -29.05 -13.59
C LYS A 1013 -36.78 -29.70 -14.21
N LYS A 1014 -37.01 -30.99 -13.94
CA LYS A 1014 -38.24 -31.72 -14.35
C LYS A 1014 -39.50 -31.20 -13.64
N HIS A 1015 -39.40 -30.87 -12.34
CA HIS A 1015 -40.51 -30.27 -11.58
C HIS A 1015 -40.82 -28.82 -11.98
N ILE A 1016 -39.80 -28.02 -12.33
CA ILE A 1016 -39.98 -26.63 -12.78
C ILE A 1016 -40.55 -26.59 -14.21
N LEU A 1017 -40.12 -27.49 -15.10
CA LEU A 1017 -40.74 -27.63 -16.43
C LEU A 1017 -42.19 -28.11 -16.35
N GLN A 1018 -42.55 -28.96 -15.37
CA GLN A 1018 -43.94 -29.35 -15.12
C GLN A 1018 -44.79 -28.21 -14.51
N ALA A 1019 -44.19 -27.28 -13.76
CA ALA A 1019 -44.90 -26.14 -13.18
C ALA A 1019 -45.12 -24.99 -14.19
N ALA A 1020 -44.34 -24.91 -15.26
CA ALA A 1020 -44.47 -23.89 -16.31
C ALA A 1020 -45.48 -24.25 -17.42
N CYS A 1021 -45.99 -25.49 -17.46
CA CYS A 1021 -46.88 -25.97 -18.53
C CYS A 1021 -48.30 -26.24 -18.04
N CYS A 1022 -48.95 -25.26 -17.40
CA CYS A 1022 -50.37 -25.32 -17.06
C CYS A 1022 -51.04 -23.95 -17.25
N LYS A 1023 -51.28 -23.56 -18.51
CA LYS A 1023 -52.38 -22.65 -18.94
C LYS A 1023 -52.50 -22.58 -20.47
N CYS A 1024 -52.90 -23.69 -21.11
CA CYS A 1024 -53.82 -23.66 -22.27
C CYS A 1024 -54.26 -25.09 -22.64
N PRO A 1025 -55.52 -25.32 -23.08
CA PRO A 1025 -56.05 -26.64 -23.40
C PRO A 1025 -56.03 -26.90 -24.91
N CYS A 1026 -55.17 -27.81 -25.39
CA CYS A 1026 -55.35 -28.41 -26.71
C CYS A 1026 -54.60 -29.75 -26.90
N LEU A 1027 -55.41 -30.79 -27.12
CA LEU A 1027 -55.19 -32.06 -27.83
C LEU A 1027 -54.11 -33.06 -27.36
N GLY A 1028 -54.60 -34.23 -26.89
CA GLY A 1028 -54.36 -35.49 -27.59
C GLY A 1028 -53.33 -36.47 -27.02
N SER A 1029 -53.76 -37.28 -26.04
CA SER A 1029 -53.44 -38.71 -25.78
C SER A 1029 -52.08 -39.28 -26.22
N TYR A 1030 -51.32 -39.87 -25.28
CA TYR A 1030 -50.92 -41.30 -25.28
C TYR A 1030 -50.32 -41.68 -23.91
N GLU A 1031 -50.73 -42.84 -23.40
CA GLU A 1031 -50.46 -43.37 -22.05
C GLU A 1031 -49.02 -43.85 -21.85
N VAL A 1032 -48.50 -43.71 -20.62
CA VAL A 1032 -47.28 -44.42 -20.14
C VAL A 1032 -47.63 -45.23 -18.89
N MET A 1033 -47.55 -46.56 -19.03
CA MET A 1033 -47.58 -47.53 -17.92
C MET A 1033 -46.31 -47.43 -17.07
N LYS A 1034 -46.50 -47.54 -15.76
CA LYS A 1034 -45.48 -47.67 -14.71
C LYS A 1034 -44.90 -49.09 -14.70
N GLU A 1035 -43.61 -49.22 -14.41
CA GLU A 1035 -43.11 -50.30 -13.54
C GLU A 1035 -41.77 -49.93 -12.87
N THR A 1036 -41.60 -50.47 -11.66
CA THR A 1036 -40.63 -50.10 -10.61
C THR A 1036 -39.43 -51.06 -10.63
N PRO A 1037 -38.18 -50.65 -10.34
CA PRO A 1037 -37.06 -51.58 -10.35
C PRO A 1037 -36.90 -52.29 -9.00
N ALA A 1038 -36.75 -53.62 -9.06
CA ALA A 1038 -36.25 -54.47 -7.97
C ALA A 1038 -34.72 -54.52 -8.00
N ALA A 1039 -34.14 -54.63 -6.80
CA ALA A 1039 -32.71 -54.71 -6.55
C ALA A 1039 -32.14 -56.09 -6.93
N GLU A 1040 -30.93 -56.12 -7.50
CA GLU A 1040 -30.10 -57.32 -7.48
C GLU A 1040 -28.60 -57.00 -7.49
N THR A 1041 -27.88 -57.85 -6.77
CA THR A 1041 -26.47 -57.78 -6.39
C THR A 1041 -25.63 -58.47 -7.46
N ILE A 1042 -24.49 -57.91 -7.88
CA ILE A 1042 -23.55 -58.64 -8.76
C ILE A 1042 -22.14 -58.64 -8.19
N THR A 1043 -21.67 -59.86 -7.99
CA THR A 1043 -20.37 -60.34 -7.55
C THR A 1043 -19.27 -60.19 -8.60
N VAL A 1044 -18.04 -60.07 -8.10
CA VAL A 1044 -16.77 -60.05 -8.83
C VAL A 1044 -16.49 -61.41 -9.48
N THR A 1045 -16.04 -61.41 -10.74
CA THR A 1045 -15.23 -62.49 -11.31
C THR A 1045 -14.19 -61.92 -12.28
N GLU A 1046 -12.92 -62.29 -12.05
CA GLU A 1046 -11.76 -62.04 -12.89
C GLU A 1046 -11.75 -62.98 -14.09
N THR A 1047 -11.33 -62.49 -15.27
CA THR A 1047 -10.68 -63.34 -16.29
C THR A 1047 -9.72 -62.50 -17.16
N THR A 1048 -8.43 -62.78 -16.97
CA THR A 1048 -7.35 -63.07 -17.94
C THR A 1048 -7.19 -62.23 -19.23
N GLN A 1049 -6.00 -61.63 -19.36
CA GLN A 1049 -5.46 -61.01 -20.58
C GLN A 1049 -4.96 -62.03 -21.61
N ALA A 1050 -5.04 -61.68 -22.90
CA ALA A 1050 -4.05 -62.05 -23.91
C ALA A 1050 -3.93 -60.93 -24.99
N PRO A 1051 -2.74 -60.71 -25.59
CA PRO A 1051 -2.39 -59.47 -26.29
C PRO A 1051 -2.58 -59.54 -27.81
N LEU A 1052 -2.93 -58.41 -28.43
CA LEU A 1052 -2.77 -58.21 -29.88
C LEU A 1052 -1.96 -56.93 -30.12
N GLU A 1053 -0.79 -57.11 -30.69
CA GLU A 1053 0.06 -56.08 -31.28
C GLU A 1053 -0.63 -55.49 -32.51
N ILE A 1054 -0.65 -54.15 -32.62
CA ILE A 1054 -0.78 -53.45 -33.90
C ILE A 1054 0.22 -52.28 -33.88
N GLU A 1055 1.26 -52.38 -34.70
CA GLU A 1055 2.04 -51.24 -35.17
C GLU A 1055 1.18 -50.40 -36.13
N SER A 1056 1.11 -49.08 -35.91
CA SER A 1056 1.08 -48.10 -37.01
C SER A 1056 1.24 -46.65 -36.51
N SER A 1057 2.10 -45.92 -37.23
CA SER A 1057 2.40 -44.48 -37.25
C SER A 1057 1.33 -43.47 -36.78
N PRO A 1058 1.72 -42.31 -36.18
CA PRO A 1058 0.78 -41.28 -35.77
C PRO A 1058 0.41 -40.36 -36.95
N GLY A 1059 -0.70 -40.66 -37.61
CA GLY A 1059 -1.48 -39.68 -38.39
C GLY A 1059 -2.57 -39.09 -37.50
N CYS A 1060 -2.65 -37.76 -37.42
CA CYS A 1060 -3.70 -37.05 -36.69
C CYS A 1060 -5.07 -37.35 -37.34
N SER A 1061 -5.85 -38.25 -36.75
CA SER A 1061 -7.16 -38.68 -37.27
C SER A 1061 -8.27 -37.69 -36.85
N GLN A 1062 -8.92 -37.05 -37.84
CA GLN A 1062 -9.94 -36.01 -37.65
C GLN A 1062 -11.39 -36.50 -37.46
N ASN A 1063 -11.70 -37.80 -37.45
CA ASN A 1063 -13.07 -38.27 -37.69
C ASN A 1063 -13.94 -38.67 -36.46
N SER A 1064 -13.67 -38.20 -35.24
CA SER A 1064 -14.51 -38.52 -34.05
C SER A 1064 -15.10 -37.32 -33.29
N TYR A 1065 -14.99 -36.09 -33.81
CA TYR A 1065 -15.23 -34.86 -33.02
C TYR A 1065 -16.43 -34.00 -33.49
N GLN A 1066 -17.18 -34.38 -34.53
CA GLN A 1066 -18.31 -33.57 -35.01
C GLN A 1066 -19.53 -33.54 -34.04
N SER A 1067 -19.65 -34.48 -33.11
CA SER A 1067 -20.83 -34.65 -32.22
C SER A 1067 -21.04 -33.55 -31.17
N TRP A 1068 -19.99 -32.88 -30.69
CA TRP A 1068 -20.13 -31.87 -29.62
C TRP A 1068 -20.44 -30.47 -30.14
N ILE A 1069 -20.02 -30.16 -31.37
CA ILE A 1069 -20.25 -28.86 -32.03
C ILE A 1069 -21.75 -28.70 -32.30
N GLU A 1070 -22.36 -29.70 -32.95
CA GLU A 1070 -23.81 -29.74 -33.22
C GLU A 1070 -24.62 -29.62 -31.92
N HIS A 1071 -24.15 -30.29 -30.86
CA HIS A 1071 -24.83 -30.28 -29.57
C HIS A 1071 -24.82 -28.89 -28.90
N LEU A 1072 -23.69 -28.18 -28.90
CA LEU A 1072 -23.62 -26.82 -28.37
C LEU A 1072 -24.38 -25.81 -29.26
N GLN A 1073 -24.37 -26.01 -30.58
CA GLN A 1073 -25.17 -25.21 -31.52
C GLN A 1073 -26.67 -25.32 -31.21
N MET A 1074 -27.19 -26.53 -30.97
CA MET A 1074 -28.60 -26.74 -30.56
C MET A 1074 -28.95 -26.09 -29.21
N LYS A 1075 -27.97 -25.92 -28.31
CA LYS A 1075 -28.18 -25.23 -27.03
C LYS A 1075 -28.14 -23.72 -27.16
N SER A 1076 -27.45 -23.21 -28.18
CA SER A 1076 -27.29 -21.80 -28.47
C SER A 1076 -28.44 -21.21 -29.29
N ASN A 1077 -29.58 -21.90 -29.51
CA ASN A 1077 -30.70 -21.62 -30.44
C ASN A 1077 -31.10 -20.15 -30.76
N GLU A 1078 -30.75 -19.15 -29.95
CA GLU A 1078 -30.96 -17.71 -30.23
C GLU A 1078 -29.74 -16.98 -30.85
N PHE A 1079 -28.55 -17.63 -30.87
CA PHE A 1079 -27.25 -17.13 -31.34
C PHE A 1079 -26.56 -18.19 -32.23
N PRO A 1080 -26.45 -17.99 -33.56
CA PRO A 1080 -25.77 -18.95 -34.43
C PRO A 1080 -24.26 -18.95 -34.15
N LEU A 1081 -23.71 -20.14 -33.86
CA LEU A 1081 -22.27 -20.41 -33.74
C LEU A 1081 -21.75 -20.94 -35.08
N GLU A 1082 -20.94 -20.14 -35.78
CA GLU A 1082 -20.32 -20.50 -37.06
C GLU A 1082 -19.06 -21.34 -36.82
N GLU A 1083 -18.92 -22.45 -37.55
CA GLU A 1083 -17.73 -23.30 -37.43
C GLU A 1083 -16.54 -22.64 -38.14
N SER A 1084 -15.44 -22.46 -37.43
CA SER A 1084 -14.19 -21.91 -37.98
C SER A 1084 -12.98 -22.79 -37.65
N THR A 1085 -11.86 -22.57 -38.34
CA THR A 1085 -10.65 -23.42 -38.23
C THR A 1085 -9.45 -22.62 -37.77
N LEU A 1086 -8.60 -23.25 -36.95
CA LEU A 1086 -7.33 -22.67 -36.51
C LEU A 1086 -6.34 -22.53 -37.66
N SER A 1087 -5.54 -21.46 -37.63
CA SER A 1087 -4.36 -21.36 -38.51
C SER A 1087 -3.39 -22.52 -38.27
N MET A 1088 -2.78 -23.05 -39.34
CA MET A 1088 -1.84 -24.19 -39.25
C MET A 1088 -0.68 -23.94 -38.28
N ASP A 1089 -0.18 -22.70 -38.25
CA ASP A 1089 0.82 -22.23 -37.32
C ASP A 1089 0.39 -22.38 -35.85
N GLU A 1090 -0.86 -22.03 -35.53
CA GLU A 1090 -1.40 -22.14 -34.17
C GLU A 1090 -1.65 -23.60 -33.78
N ILE A 1091 -2.08 -24.44 -34.72
CA ILE A 1091 -2.16 -25.89 -34.53
C ILE A 1091 -0.79 -26.45 -34.15
N ASN A 1092 0.26 -26.10 -34.91
CA ASN A 1092 1.63 -26.53 -34.64
C ASN A 1092 2.12 -26.08 -33.26
N PHE A 1093 1.79 -24.85 -32.84
CA PHE A 1093 2.09 -24.35 -31.50
C PHE A 1093 1.42 -25.21 -30.41
N TRP A 1094 0.11 -25.45 -30.53
CA TRP A 1094 -0.64 -26.22 -29.54
C TRP A 1094 -0.13 -27.66 -29.45
N CYS A 1095 0.09 -28.32 -30.60
CA CYS A 1095 0.67 -29.67 -30.65
C CYS A 1095 2.07 -29.71 -30.01
N GLY A 1096 2.91 -28.69 -30.26
CA GLY A 1096 4.23 -28.57 -29.64
C GLY A 1096 4.17 -28.37 -28.13
N LEU A 1097 3.25 -27.53 -27.65
CA LEU A 1097 3.04 -27.26 -26.23
C LEU A 1097 2.49 -28.49 -25.50
N GLN A 1098 1.54 -29.19 -26.13
CA GLN A 1098 0.98 -30.47 -25.71
C GLN A 1098 2.09 -31.48 -25.49
N LYS A 1099 2.85 -31.79 -26.55
CA LYS A 1099 3.94 -32.77 -26.52
C LYS A 1099 4.99 -32.47 -25.46
N LYS A 1100 5.32 -31.18 -25.26
CA LYS A 1100 6.39 -30.78 -24.35
C LYS A 1100 5.97 -30.76 -22.88
N TYR A 1101 4.79 -30.24 -22.56
CA TYR A 1101 4.41 -29.96 -21.17
C TYR A 1101 3.03 -30.49 -20.77
N LEU A 1102 2.08 -30.51 -21.70
CA LEU A 1102 0.65 -30.61 -21.40
C LEU A 1102 0.03 -31.98 -21.71
N GLU A 1103 0.79 -32.94 -22.27
CA GLU A 1103 0.36 -34.33 -22.44
C GLU A 1103 -0.11 -34.94 -21.10
N PRO A 1104 -1.30 -35.58 -21.07
CA PRO A 1104 -1.78 -36.32 -19.91
C PRO A 1104 -0.72 -37.30 -19.41
N LEU A 1105 -0.55 -37.36 -18.09
CA LEU A 1105 0.39 -38.31 -17.51
C LEU A 1105 -0.21 -39.70 -17.66
N LYS A 1106 0.52 -40.63 -18.30
CA LYS A 1106 0.13 -42.04 -18.32
C LYS A 1106 0.12 -42.54 -16.88
N GLU A 1107 -1.05 -42.98 -16.42
CA GLU A 1107 -1.23 -43.44 -15.05
C GLU A 1107 -0.57 -44.82 -14.87
N ASN A 1108 0.68 -44.83 -14.40
CA ASN A 1108 1.30 -46.06 -13.93
C ASN A 1108 0.88 -46.32 -12.49
N LYS A 1109 0.08 -47.38 -12.26
CA LYS A 1109 -0.39 -47.76 -10.93
C LYS A 1109 0.76 -47.89 -9.91
N ALA A 1110 1.91 -48.44 -10.33
CA ALA A 1110 3.07 -48.58 -9.45
C ALA A 1110 3.68 -47.22 -9.03
N GLU A 1111 3.69 -46.23 -9.94
CA GLU A 1111 4.19 -44.88 -9.65
C GLU A 1111 3.21 -44.11 -8.76
N GLN A 1112 1.90 -44.25 -8.99
CA GLN A 1112 0.86 -43.68 -8.13
C GLN A 1112 0.93 -44.25 -6.70
N GLU A 1113 1.10 -45.56 -6.56
CA GLU A 1113 1.29 -46.21 -5.25
C GLU A 1113 2.57 -45.74 -4.57
N LYS A 1114 3.67 -45.61 -5.32
CA LYS A 1114 4.92 -45.05 -4.80
C LYS A 1114 4.73 -43.62 -4.29
N ILE A 1115 4.14 -42.72 -5.09
CA ILE A 1115 3.88 -41.34 -4.69
C ILE A 1115 2.94 -41.28 -3.47
N ALA A 1116 1.91 -42.13 -3.44
CA ALA A 1116 1.01 -42.21 -2.28
C ALA A 1116 1.74 -42.67 -1.01
N ASN A 1117 2.67 -43.62 -1.13
CA ASN A 1117 3.53 -44.05 -0.02
C ASN A 1117 4.51 -42.95 0.40
N ASP A 1118 5.16 -42.27 -0.55
CA ASP A 1118 6.07 -41.15 -0.28
C ASP A 1118 5.34 -39.98 0.39
N LEU A 1119 4.10 -39.68 -0.03
CA LEU A 1119 3.22 -38.70 0.61
C LEU A 1119 2.87 -39.09 2.05
N ARG A 1120 2.63 -40.38 2.33
CA ARG A 1120 2.42 -40.88 3.70
C ARG A 1120 3.69 -40.76 4.54
N VAL A 1121 4.86 -41.07 3.98
CA VAL A 1121 6.16 -40.91 4.66
C VAL A 1121 6.42 -39.43 4.96
N LEU A 1122 6.21 -38.54 3.98
CA LEU A 1122 6.34 -37.10 4.15
C LEU A 1122 5.40 -36.60 5.25
N ARG A 1123 4.12 -36.98 5.20
CA ARG A 1123 3.15 -36.69 6.26
C ARG A 1123 3.65 -37.12 7.61
N ASN A 1124 4.10 -38.37 7.77
CA ASN A 1124 4.56 -38.87 9.06
C ASN A 1124 5.75 -38.06 9.59
N ARG A 1125 6.72 -37.72 8.73
CA ARG A 1125 7.88 -36.89 9.11
C ARG A 1125 7.46 -35.48 9.51
N VAL A 1126 6.65 -34.80 8.70
CA VAL A 1126 6.19 -33.42 8.99
C VAL A 1126 5.31 -33.39 10.23
N THR A 1127 4.36 -34.33 10.36
CA THR A 1127 3.50 -34.47 11.55
C THR A 1127 4.35 -34.68 12.80
N PHE A 1128 5.35 -35.57 12.74
CA PHE A 1128 6.27 -35.79 13.85
C PHE A 1128 7.00 -34.51 14.23
N VAL A 1129 7.68 -33.83 13.28
CA VAL A 1129 8.43 -32.60 13.57
C VAL A 1129 7.52 -31.49 14.12
N PHE A 1130 6.36 -31.28 13.50
CA PHE A 1130 5.39 -30.25 13.89
C PHE A 1130 4.90 -30.45 15.32
N PHE A 1131 4.46 -31.66 15.68
CA PHE A 1131 3.98 -31.95 17.03
C PHE A 1131 5.09 -32.17 18.05
N PHE A 1132 6.28 -32.57 17.62
CA PHE A 1132 7.47 -32.63 18.49
C PHE A 1132 7.87 -31.22 18.96
N CYS A 1133 7.88 -30.23 18.07
CA CYS A 1133 8.11 -28.83 18.45
C CYS A 1133 7.06 -28.34 19.46
N ASN A 1134 5.79 -28.69 19.26
CA ASN A 1134 4.71 -28.36 20.20
C ASN A 1134 4.88 -29.07 21.56
N ALA A 1135 5.25 -30.35 21.56
CA ALA A 1135 5.50 -31.10 22.78
C ALA A 1135 6.71 -30.55 23.55
N LEU A 1136 7.81 -30.21 22.85
CA LEU A 1136 8.97 -29.58 23.45
C LEU A 1136 8.61 -28.23 24.09
N TRP A 1137 7.75 -27.44 23.44
CA TRP A 1137 7.25 -26.18 23.99
C TRP A 1137 6.43 -26.37 25.27
N LEU A 1138 5.55 -27.38 25.30
CA LEU A 1138 4.78 -27.74 26.49
C LEU A 1138 5.69 -28.19 27.63
N VAL A 1139 6.64 -29.09 27.35
CA VAL A 1139 7.60 -29.60 28.35
C VAL A 1139 8.48 -28.47 28.90
N THR A 1140 8.98 -27.60 28.03
CA THR A 1140 9.83 -26.47 28.45
C THR A 1140 9.04 -25.51 29.35
N THR A 1141 7.82 -25.16 28.97
CA THR A 1141 6.94 -24.30 29.79
C THR A 1141 6.62 -24.98 31.13
N PHE A 1142 6.33 -26.28 31.11
CA PHE A 1142 6.02 -27.06 32.31
C PHE A 1142 7.22 -27.15 33.28
N ILE A 1143 8.43 -27.42 32.77
CA ILE A 1143 9.65 -27.49 33.60
C ILE A 1143 9.87 -26.14 34.30
N LEU A 1144 9.67 -25.03 33.61
CA LEU A 1144 9.81 -23.71 34.23
C LEU A 1144 8.75 -23.43 35.29
N GLN A 1145 7.51 -23.85 35.06
CA GLN A 1145 6.46 -23.75 36.08
C GLN A 1145 6.79 -24.60 37.31
N ALA A 1146 7.39 -25.78 37.12
CA ALA A 1146 7.81 -26.65 38.21
C ALA A 1146 9.00 -26.12 39.01
N ILE A 1147 9.92 -25.36 38.39
CA ILE A 1147 11.05 -24.69 39.05
C ILE A 1147 10.57 -23.54 39.97
N GLY A 1148 9.36 -23.04 39.76
CA GLY A 1148 8.66 -22.13 40.68
C GLY A 1148 9.26 -20.73 40.81
N ASP A 1149 9.07 -20.09 41.97
CA ASP A 1149 9.37 -18.68 42.24
C ASP A 1149 10.83 -18.25 42.01
N THR A 1150 11.77 -19.20 41.95
CA THR A 1150 13.22 -18.95 41.81
C THR A 1150 13.60 -18.30 40.48
N VAL A 1151 12.79 -18.49 39.43
CA VAL A 1151 13.03 -17.94 38.08
C VAL A 1151 11.89 -16.97 37.67
N SER A 1152 10.93 -16.69 38.56
CA SER A 1152 9.78 -15.84 38.29
C SER A 1152 10.10 -14.35 38.35
N ILE A 1153 9.53 -13.56 37.43
CA ILE A 1153 9.63 -12.10 37.46
C ILE A 1153 8.51 -11.57 38.37
N LYS A 1154 8.89 -10.88 39.46
CA LYS A 1154 7.94 -10.29 40.41
C LYS A 1154 7.54 -8.88 40.00
N ILE A 1155 6.26 -8.65 39.70
CA ILE A 1155 5.71 -7.31 39.36
C ILE A 1155 4.83 -6.82 40.53
N PRO A 1156 5.05 -5.61 41.08
CA PRO A 1156 4.23 -5.09 42.18
C PRO A 1156 2.79 -4.84 41.72
N LYS A 1157 1.82 -5.22 42.55
CA LYS A 1157 0.39 -5.05 42.25
C LYS A 1157 0.01 -3.56 42.25
N VAL A 1158 -0.78 -3.15 41.25
CA VAL A 1158 -1.32 -1.78 41.13
C VAL A 1158 -2.82 -1.86 41.31
N TYR A 1159 -3.34 -1.27 42.37
CA TYR A 1159 -4.79 -1.23 42.60
C TYR A 1159 -5.47 -0.23 41.67
N SER A 1160 -6.78 -0.37 41.48
CA SER A 1160 -7.60 0.51 40.65
C SER A 1160 -7.53 2.01 41.02
N ASN A 1161 -7.09 2.34 42.24
CA ASN A 1161 -6.85 3.71 42.73
C ASN A 1161 -5.46 4.29 42.36
N GLY A 1162 -4.62 3.52 41.63
CA GLY A 1162 -3.27 3.92 41.24
C GLY A 1162 -2.19 3.73 42.33
N THR A 1163 -2.53 3.17 43.48
CA THR A 1163 -1.55 2.88 44.54
C THR A 1163 -0.84 1.53 44.29
N HIS A 1164 0.46 1.49 44.60
CA HIS A 1164 1.26 0.27 44.53
C HIS A 1164 1.14 -0.50 45.84
N SER A 1165 0.86 -1.80 45.77
CA SER A 1165 0.98 -2.69 46.92
C SER A 1165 2.45 -2.88 47.26
N THR A 1166 2.82 -2.68 48.52
CA THR A 1166 4.17 -2.97 49.04
C THR A 1166 4.35 -4.44 49.42
N THR A 1167 3.27 -5.23 49.47
CA THR A 1167 3.27 -6.61 49.97
C THR A 1167 2.84 -7.66 48.94
N GLU A 1168 2.03 -7.29 47.93
CA GLU A 1168 1.53 -8.22 46.92
C GLU A 1168 2.24 -8.04 45.56
N THR A 1169 2.85 -9.12 45.06
CA THR A 1169 3.54 -9.16 43.75
C THR A 1169 2.98 -10.28 42.86
N PHE A 1170 2.86 -10.03 41.56
CA PHE A 1170 2.59 -11.05 40.54
C PHE A 1170 3.87 -11.79 40.18
N SER A 1171 3.85 -13.13 40.16
CA SER A 1171 4.90 -13.94 39.56
C SER A 1171 4.57 -14.24 38.10
N LEU A 1172 5.54 -13.98 37.21
CA LEU A 1172 5.43 -14.23 35.77
C LEU A 1172 6.54 -15.18 35.31
N ASP A 1173 6.15 -16.24 34.61
CA ASP A 1173 7.09 -17.18 33.99
C ASP A 1173 7.83 -16.50 32.82
N PRO A 1174 9.18 -16.47 32.79
CA PRO A 1174 9.93 -15.77 31.76
C PRO A 1174 9.67 -16.23 30.33
N ILE A 1175 9.42 -17.53 30.10
CA ILE A 1175 9.12 -18.05 28.76
C ILE A 1175 7.71 -17.68 28.31
N ALA A 1176 6.72 -17.78 29.21
CA ALA A 1176 5.38 -17.32 28.91
C ALA A 1176 5.39 -15.83 28.58
N LEU A 1177 6.14 -15.02 29.35
CA LEU A 1177 6.35 -13.60 29.10
C LEU A 1177 7.07 -13.33 27.78
N MET A 1178 8.14 -14.08 27.45
CA MET A 1178 8.86 -13.91 26.18
C MET A 1178 7.97 -14.19 24.97
N PHE A 1179 7.15 -15.24 25.04
CA PHE A 1179 6.19 -15.55 23.99
C PHE A 1179 5.08 -14.49 23.89
N LEU A 1180 4.55 -14.05 25.03
CA LEU A 1180 3.61 -12.93 25.15
C LEU A 1180 4.14 -11.70 24.41
N LEU A 1181 5.37 -11.29 24.76
CA LEU A 1181 6.04 -10.14 24.21
C LEU A 1181 6.30 -10.33 22.73
N GLY A 1182 6.64 -11.55 22.29
CA GLY A 1182 6.78 -11.89 20.87
C GLY A 1182 5.50 -11.69 20.08
N PHE A 1183 4.36 -12.20 20.59
CA PHE A 1183 3.06 -12.04 19.94
C PHE A 1183 2.56 -10.60 19.97
N THR A 1184 2.65 -9.92 21.12
CA THR A 1184 2.31 -8.51 21.25
C THR A 1184 3.18 -7.65 20.34
N LEU A 1185 4.49 -7.91 20.26
CA LEU A 1185 5.39 -7.23 19.35
C LEU A 1185 5.01 -7.47 17.89
N LEU A 1186 4.68 -8.71 17.50
CA LEU A 1186 4.19 -9.02 16.16
C LEU A 1186 2.93 -8.22 15.81
N LEU A 1187 1.93 -8.22 16.70
CA LEU A 1187 0.69 -7.45 16.52
C LEU A 1187 0.94 -5.94 16.47
N LEU A 1188 1.82 -5.41 17.31
CA LEU A 1188 2.19 -3.99 17.29
C LEU A 1188 2.90 -3.62 16.00
N ILE A 1189 3.87 -4.44 15.54
CA ILE A 1189 4.53 -4.26 14.24
C ILE A 1189 3.49 -4.24 13.13
N GLN A 1190 2.54 -5.18 13.13
CA GLN A 1190 1.49 -5.24 12.13
C GLN A 1190 0.55 -4.02 12.20
N PHE A 1191 0.19 -3.57 13.39
CA PHE A 1191 -0.67 -2.40 13.60
C PHE A 1191 -0.01 -1.11 13.11
N PHE A 1192 1.26 -0.86 13.48
CA PHE A 1192 1.99 0.32 13.01
C PHE A 1192 2.24 0.28 11.50
N ALA A 1193 2.51 -0.90 10.94
CA ALA A 1193 2.64 -1.07 9.51
C ALA A 1193 1.30 -0.82 8.78
N MET A 1194 0.18 -1.29 9.32
CA MET A 1194 -1.16 -0.98 8.83
C MET A 1194 -1.46 0.52 8.88
N LEU A 1195 -1.12 1.21 9.98
CA LEU A 1195 -1.31 2.65 10.11
C LEU A 1195 -0.50 3.41 9.03
N TYR A 1196 0.76 3.02 8.84
CA TYR A 1196 1.61 3.57 7.79
C TYR A 1196 1.01 3.34 6.39
N HIS A 1197 0.55 2.11 6.13
CA HIS A 1197 -0.11 1.74 4.88
C HIS A 1197 -1.33 2.64 4.62
N ARG A 1198 -2.22 2.78 5.62
CA ARG A 1198 -3.45 3.58 5.53
C ARG A 1198 -3.20 5.06 5.26
N ILE A 1199 -2.22 5.66 5.94
CA ILE A 1199 -1.81 7.05 5.69
C ILE A 1199 -1.33 7.21 4.25
N TYR A 1200 -0.52 6.27 3.75
CA TYR A 1200 -0.03 6.33 2.36
C TYR A 1200 -1.15 6.14 1.34
N THR A 1201 -2.09 5.22 1.58
CA THR A 1201 -3.29 5.05 0.75
C THR A 1201 -4.15 6.31 0.72
N LEU A 1202 -4.33 7.00 1.85
CA LEU A 1202 -5.05 8.26 1.92
C LEU A 1202 -4.36 9.36 1.10
N ILE A 1203 -3.04 9.51 1.25
CA ILE A 1203 -2.23 10.45 0.46
C ILE A 1203 -2.40 10.16 -1.04
N HIS A 1204 -2.33 8.88 -1.41
CA HIS A 1204 -2.50 8.43 -2.80
C HIS A 1204 -3.89 8.76 -3.35
N PHE A 1205 -4.94 8.55 -2.55
CA PHE A 1205 -6.32 8.82 -2.93
C PHE A 1205 -6.60 10.33 -3.09
N VAL A 1206 -6.11 11.16 -2.17
CA VAL A 1206 -6.26 12.62 -2.27
C VAL A 1206 -5.47 13.18 -3.46
N ALA A 1207 -4.27 12.67 -3.71
CA ALA A 1207 -3.49 13.02 -4.90
C ALA A 1207 -4.21 12.64 -6.20
N TYR A 1208 -4.89 11.49 -6.23
CA TYR A 1208 -5.68 11.04 -7.39
C TYR A 1208 -6.85 11.98 -7.71
N ALA A 1209 -7.64 12.33 -6.69
CA ALA A 1209 -8.82 13.18 -6.87
C ALA A 1209 -8.49 14.56 -7.48
N ASP A 1210 -7.30 15.12 -7.21
CA ASP A 1210 -6.87 16.39 -7.81
C ASP A 1210 -6.55 16.28 -9.31
N THR A 1211 -6.00 15.14 -9.75
CA THR A 1211 -5.67 14.92 -11.16
C THR A 1211 -6.89 14.74 -12.06
N GLU A 1212 -7.91 13.99 -11.63
CA GLU A 1212 -9.15 13.82 -12.40
C GLU A 1212 -9.91 15.14 -12.53
N THR A 1213 -10.03 15.91 -11.44
CA THR A 1213 -10.76 17.19 -11.46
C THR A 1213 -10.14 18.18 -12.45
N ARG A 1214 -8.80 18.22 -12.55
CA ARG A 1214 -8.08 19.09 -13.51
C ARG A 1214 -8.17 18.56 -14.94
N ALA A 1215 -8.09 17.25 -15.15
CA ALA A 1215 -8.30 16.66 -16.46
C ALA A 1215 -9.73 16.92 -16.97
N PHE A 1216 -10.72 16.83 -16.10
CA PHE A 1216 -12.12 17.15 -16.40
C PHE A 1216 -12.33 18.63 -16.71
N LYS A 1217 -11.77 19.55 -15.90
CA LYS A 1217 -11.82 21.00 -16.20
C LYS A 1217 -11.15 21.36 -17.52
N LYS A 1218 -10.00 20.76 -17.83
CA LYS A 1218 -9.30 20.98 -19.10
C LYS A 1218 -10.11 20.43 -20.28
N LYS A 1219 -10.79 19.29 -20.12
CA LYS A 1219 -11.73 18.75 -21.11
C LYS A 1219 -12.93 19.66 -21.31
N SER A 1220 -13.52 20.19 -20.23
CA SER A 1220 -14.66 21.12 -20.30
C SER A 1220 -14.29 22.44 -20.98
N GLN A 1221 -13.08 22.96 -20.74
CA GLN A 1221 -12.59 24.17 -21.42
C GLN A 1221 -12.24 23.92 -22.88
N VAL A 1222 -11.68 22.76 -23.23
CA VAL A 1222 -11.40 22.42 -24.63
C VAL A 1222 -12.71 22.14 -25.39
N ALA A 1223 -13.68 21.50 -24.74
CA ALA A 1223 -15.02 21.29 -25.31
C ALA A 1223 -15.76 22.62 -25.50
N SER A 1224 -15.68 23.56 -24.56
CA SER A 1224 -16.31 24.88 -24.71
C SER A 1224 -15.65 25.75 -25.78
N VAL A 1225 -14.35 25.57 -26.03
CA VAL A 1225 -13.63 26.26 -27.13
C VAL A 1225 -13.94 25.63 -28.49
N LEU A 1226 -14.09 24.30 -28.55
CA LEU A 1226 -14.53 23.61 -29.77
C LEU A 1226 -16.00 23.86 -30.09
N ASP A 1227 -16.88 24.00 -29.09
CA ASP A 1227 -18.27 24.43 -29.29
C ASP A 1227 -18.35 25.90 -29.73
N SER A 1228 -17.45 26.78 -29.27
CA SER A 1228 -17.41 28.17 -29.76
C SER A 1228 -16.85 28.28 -31.18
N ASP A 1229 -15.90 27.43 -31.56
CA ASP A 1229 -15.38 27.38 -32.93
C ASP A 1229 -16.42 26.77 -33.90
N HIS A 1230 -17.20 25.78 -33.47
CA HIS A 1230 -18.33 25.24 -34.25
C HIS A 1230 -19.58 26.13 -34.28
N GLN A 1231 -19.72 27.08 -33.33
CA GLN A 1231 -20.75 28.12 -33.43
C GLN A 1231 -20.34 29.24 -34.38
N HIS A 1232 -19.04 29.57 -34.50
CA HIS A 1232 -18.57 30.53 -35.48
C HIS A 1232 -18.53 30.00 -36.92
N GLU A 1233 -18.31 28.69 -37.13
CA GLU A 1233 -18.39 28.08 -38.49
C GLU A 1233 -19.83 27.88 -38.99
N ASN A 1234 -20.83 27.83 -38.11
CA ASN A 1234 -22.24 27.65 -38.52
C ASN A 1234 -23.01 28.97 -38.69
N ASP A 1235 -22.49 30.11 -38.21
CA ASP A 1235 -23.13 31.43 -38.41
C ASP A 1235 -22.69 32.15 -39.70
N GLU A 1236 -21.66 31.66 -40.42
CA GLU A 1236 -21.21 32.24 -41.71
C GLU A 1236 -21.68 31.46 -42.96
N THR A 1237 -22.40 30.34 -42.82
CA THR A 1237 -22.81 29.50 -43.96
C THR A 1237 -24.28 29.53 -44.37
N ASP A 1238 -25.12 30.40 -43.78
CA ASP A 1238 -26.58 30.43 -44.08
C ASP A 1238 -27.10 31.77 -44.63
N THR A 1239 -26.24 32.62 -45.21
CA THR A 1239 -26.73 33.81 -45.96
C THR A 1239 -25.82 34.20 -47.13
N ALA A 1240 -25.98 33.55 -48.29
CA ALA A 1240 -25.87 34.18 -49.62
C ALA A 1240 -25.90 33.09 -50.73
N LEU A 1241 -27.09 32.68 -51.12
CA LEU A 1241 -27.29 31.90 -52.36
C LEU A 1241 -28.28 32.68 -53.22
N TYR A 1242 -27.81 33.76 -53.86
CA TYR A 1242 -28.40 34.30 -55.08
C TYR A 1242 -27.35 35.15 -55.84
N THR A 1243 -27.47 35.10 -57.17
CA THR A 1243 -26.86 35.95 -58.22
C THR A 1243 -25.39 35.72 -58.63
N GLN A 1244 -25.27 34.97 -59.73
CA GLN A 1244 -24.61 35.29 -61.01
C GLN A 1244 -23.32 36.15 -61.07
N ASN A 1245 -22.45 35.68 -61.98
CA ASN A 1245 -21.58 36.41 -62.92
C ASN A 1245 -20.08 36.61 -62.59
N THR A 1246 -19.29 35.90 -63.41
CA THR A 1246 -18.14 36.35 -64.22
C THR A 1246 -16.91 37.02 -63.62
N SER A 1247 -15.77 36.50 -64.12
CA SER A 1247 -14.53 37.18 -64.53
C SER A 1247 -13.49 37.61 -63.49
N ALA A 1248 -12.32 37.00 -63.69
CA ALA A 1248 -11.03 37.64 -63.97
C ALA A 1248 -10.19 38.27 -62.84
N GLN A 1249 -8.91 37.86 -62.90
CA GLN A 1249 -7.67 38.63 -62.76
C GLN A 1249 -7.13 39.01 -61.37
N GLU A 1250 -5.87 38.58 -61.22
CA GLU A 1250 -4.71 39.34 -60.77
C GLU A 1250 -4.55 39.70 -59.29
N GLY A 1251 -3.49 39.12 -58.72
CA GLY A 1251 -2.28 39.91 -58.52
C GLY A 1251 -1.99 40.36 -57.10
N THR A 1252 -0.81 39.93 -56.62
CA THR A 1252 0.14 40.68 -55.75
C THR A 1252 -0.37 41.16 -54.38
N GLY A 1253 0.28 40.96 -53.25
CA GLY A 1253 1.63 40.53 -52.92
C GLY A 1253 1.99 41.06 -51.52
N MET A 1254 3.17 40.64 -51.07
CA MET A 1254 4.06 41.35 -50.14
C MET A 1254 3.87 41.18 -48.61
N PHE A 1255 4.80 40.39 -48.04
CA PHE A 1255 5.64 40.61 -46.83
C PHE A 1255 4.95 41.15 -45.56
N VAL A 1256 4.98 40.45 -44.42
CA VAL A 1256 6.14 40.11 -43.55
C VAL A 1256 5.75 38.94 -42.64
#